data_AF-A0A7C3N6H0-F1
#
_entry.id   AF-A0A7C3N6H0-F1
#
_cell.length_a   1.000
_cell.length_b   1.000
_cell.length_c   1.000
_cell.angle_alpha   90.00
_cell.angle_beta   90.00
_cell.angle_gamma   90.00
#
_symmetry.space_group_name_H-M   'P 1'
#
loop_
_entity.id
_entity.type
_entity.pdbx_description
1 polymer ?
#
loop_
_entity_poly.entity_id
_entity_poly.type
_entity_poly.pdbx_seq_one_letter_code
_entity_poly.pdbx_strand_id
1 'polypeptide(L)'
;MEKEFIAELHDIGKLLDKNSPELKRYNLTGHTFEKFDFGKFGIEKPTSPSWWGQYHHHNKSKINDEDLNTGDSWRDIPQEYRPALFLLILADHLASSISRVLPPIPSGSSNKDESKDKPKDEPKEVLKLWNRDFYKKNKGKYWAAFKSEEDLKKLFEIIDTITSPEEFLSQYNEYLILTPEDEAKPKNITSLYTHIELVGKIYRVLKRHCEIKIESVLELKLNGEAVKTIKEAEGGNRTEGNQNIKKGKWQARFVKCYIKYPHSFVRLQDINLLVKRNKLAEDFFAEYKDYVMFHTSDFISLFLPIGMELKEMFKDFLNNGFFIEYIETIADLGILRSNLDIKVIRERENNKSDITKVFNSRNTRVYRKILLPEMLDKIVPPICDICQINPGKERMKENIKEWICDKCYEVRESGESFKYPDQWQENKIVWFKFNLNTEKLENWLQKAFEKYVDSLNINNAQTIKDEFRSLACQSDFVKDYKGMIKTFWHKASDLAKKPISNYDELGVFLYSGENVKKTIEAFLEVYNEYFPDCEGDYLSPISLSLSISNVKYPIREHFRFFESPEGFINIRNQNIFHSSYDKKEIKWLINNLQSKGLHFLYKLASIYEKTGSEISVIVEIMDKRKSQQDISDLYSKIKIPPEKILNFYRITEVENELYKT
;
A
#
# COMPACT_ATOMS: atom_id res chain seq x y z
N MET A 1 31.56 -15.61 16.62
CA MET A 1 30.11 -15.52 16.40
C MET A 1 29.85 -16.13 15.04
N GLU A 2 28.92 -17.07 14.96
CA GLU A 2 28.48 -17.64 13.68
C GLU A 2 27.69 -16.55 12.93
N LYS A 3 28.03 -16.28 11.66
CA LYS A 3 27.36 -15.24 10.86
C LYS A 3 25.93 -15.70 10.53
N GLU A 4 24.95 -14.81 10.57
CA GLU A 4 23.57 -15.16 10.22
C GLU A 4 23.37 -15.17 8.68
N PHE A 5 22.49 -16.04 8.19
CA PHE A 5 22.04 -16.06 6.80
C PHE A 5 21.05 -14.92 6.52
N ILE A 6 21.40 -14.02 5.62
CA ILE A 6 20.60 -12.85 5.22
C ILE A 6 19.93 -13.12 3.87
N ALA A 7 18.63 -13.41 3.88
CA ALA A 7 17.86 -13.78 2.69
C ALA A 7 17.76 -12.66 1.64
N GLU A 8 17.79 -11.40 2.08
CA GLU A 8 17.69 -10.22 1.22
C GLU A 8 18.85 -10.11 0.20
N LEU A 9 20.00 -10.75 0.47
CA LEU A 9 21.18 -10.74 -0.39
C LEU A 9 21.09 -11.68 -1.61
N HIS A 10 20.08 -12.56 -1.69
CA HIS A 10 19.99 -13.58 -2.76
C HIS A 10 20.05 -12.99 -4.18
N ASP A 11 19.49 -11.79 -4.35
CA ASP A 11 19.38 -11.09 -5.63
C ASP A 11 20.33 -9.87 -5.74
N ILE A 12 21.33 -9.72 -4.85
CA ILE A 12 22.25 -8.57 -4.86
C ILE A 12 22.97 -8.38 -6.21
N GLY A 13 23.25 -9.47 -6.95
CA GLY A 13 23.85 -9.41 -8.28
C GLY A 13 22.97 -8.78 -9.36
N LYS A 14 21.72 -8.42 -9.06
CA LYS A 14 20.88 -7.56 -9.89
C LYS A 14 21.26 -6.09 -9.79
N LEU A 15 22.05 -5.67 -8.81
CA LEU A 15 22.61 -4.32 -8.70
C LEU A 15 23.94 -4.14 -9.46
N LEU A 16 24.40 -5.18 -10.17
CA LEU A 16 25.65 -5.18 -10.93
C LEU A 16 25.43 -4.84 -12.40
N ASP A 17 26.10 -3.81 -12.89
CA ASP A 17 26.15 -3.46 -14.31
C ASP A 17 27.16 -4.31 -15.07
N LYS A 18 26.72 -5.50 -15.49
CA LYS A 18 27.52 -6.47 -16.23
C LYS A 18 27.97 -5.96 -17.60
N ASN A 19 27.32 -4.91 -18.11
CA ASN A 19 27.65 -4.30 -19.39
C ASN A 19 28.63 -3.13 -19.25
N SER A 20 29.11 -2.84 -18.03
CA SER A 20 30.16 -1.85 -17.87
C SER A 20 31.44 -2.29 -18.60
N PRO A 21 32.22 -1.35 -19.17
CA PRO A 21 33.46 -1.68 -19.88
C PRO A 21 34.43 -2.54 -19.06
N GLU A 22 34.52 -2.29 -17.75
CA GLU A 22 35.41 -3.02 -16.84
C GLU A 22 34.91 -4.43 -16.50
N LEU A 23 33.58 -4.61 -16.40
CA LEU A 23 33.01 -5.89 -15.97
C LEU A 23 32.74 -6.87 -17.12
N LYS A 24 32.71 -6.39 -18.37
CA LYS A 24 32.51 -7.26 -19.55
C LYS A 24 33.50 -8.42 -19.63
N ARG A 25 34.74 -8.24 -19.18
CA ARG A 25 35.80 -9.27 -19.22
C ARG A 25 35.51 -10.49 -18.35
N TYR A 26 34.61 -10.38 -17.37
CA TYR A 26 34.25 -11.47 -16.47
C TYR A 26 33.19 -12.41 -17.05
N ASN A 27 32.59 -12.05 -18.20
CA ASN A 27 31.55 -12.85 -18.89
C ASN A 27 30.42 -13.32 -17.94
N LEU A 28 29.99 -12.42 -17.06
CA LEU A 28 28.96 -12.70 -16.05
C LEU A 28 27.62 -12.92 -16.74
N THR A 29 27.00 -14.07 -16.50
CA THR A 29 25.66 -14.40 -16.99
C THR A 29 24.72 -14.62 -15.80
N GLY A 30 23.48 -14.13 -15.89
CA GLY A 30 22.55 -14.17 -14.76
C GLY A 30 22.92 -13.18 -13.65
N HIS A 31 22.22 -13.23 -12.52
CA HIS A 31 22.43 -12.36 -11.34
C HIS A 31 22.96 -13.11 -10.10
N THR A 32 23.30 -14.38 -10.28
CA THR A 32 23.95 -15.22 -9.28
C THR A 32 25.41 -15.46 -9.65
N PHE A 33 26.24 -15.80 -8.67
CA PHE A 33 27.69 -15.92 -8.83
C PHE A 33 28.21 -17.35 -8.58
N GLU A 34 27.34 -18.36 -8.63
CA GLU A 34 27.72 -19.74 -8.31
C GLU A 34 28.76 -20.34 -9.28
N LYS A 35 28.81 -19.83 -10.52
CA LYS A 35 29.78 -20.20 -11.56
C LYS A 35 30.94 -19.21 -11.70
N PHE A 36 31.06 -18.24 -10.80
CA PHE A 36 32.12 -17.24 -10.87
C PHE A 36 33.49 -17.85 -10.53
N ASP A 37 34.48 -17.61 -11.39
CA ASP A 37 35.84 -18.15 -11.22
C ASP A 37 36.71 -17.19 -10.38
N PHE A 38 36.54 -17.27 -9.06
CA PHE A 38 37.28 -16.47 -8.09
C PHE A 38 38.80 -16.55 -8.27
N GLY A 39 39.32 -17.76 -8.52
CA GLY A 39 40.75 -18.01 -8.67
C GLY A 39 41.35 -17.32 -9.89
N LYS A 40 40.67 -17.40 -11.04
CA LYS A 40 41.09 -16.73 -12.28
C LYS A 40 41.20 -15.21 -12.13
N PHE A 41 40.36 -14.62 -11.30
CA PHE A 41 40.28 -13.16 -11.16
C PHE A 41 40.96 -12.61 -9.90
N GLY A 42 41.58 -13.46 -9.08
CA GLY A 42 42.26 -13.01 -7.85
C GLY A 42 41.32 -12.34 -6.84
N ILE A 43 40.05 -12.76 -6.82
CA ILE A 43 39.03 -12.26 -5.89
C ILE A 43 38.77 -13.37 -4.87
N GLU A 44 38.71 -13.02 -3.59
CA GLU A 44 38.39 -13.99 -2.55
C GLU A 44 36.90 -14.40 -2.61
N LYS A 45 36.65 -15.69 -2.47
CA LYS A 45 35.28 -16.23 -2.44
C LYS A 45 34.63 -15.91 -1.10
N PRO A 46 33.39 -15.37 -1.08
CA PRO A 46 32.66 -15.17 0.16
C PRO A 46 32.55 -16.44 1.01
N THR A 47 32.68 -16.26 2.32
CA THR A 47 32.67 -17.31 3.35
C THR A 47 31.41 -17.29 4.22
N SER A 48 30.64 -16.20 4.17
CA SER A 48 29.38 -16.02 4.89
C SER A 48 28.31 -17.04 4.47
N PRO A 49 27.43 -17.48 5.39
CA PRO A 49 26.30 -18.34 5.04
C PRO A 49 25.41 -17.77 3.93
N SER A 50 25.28 -16.44 3.86
CA SER A 50 24.49 -15.74 2.84
C SER A 50 25.01 -15.97 1.42
N TRP A 51 26.28 -16.34 1.25
CA TRP A 51 26.84 -16.75 -0.03
C TRP A 51 26.06 -17.91 -0.66
N TRP A 52 25.61 -18.87 0.15
CA TRP A 52 24.85 -20.02 -0.34
C TRP A 52 23.50 -19.61 -0.93
N GLY A 53 22.98 -18.43 -0.57
CA GLY A 53 21.82 -17.82 -1.21
C GLY A 53 22.00 -17.65 -2.73
N GLN A 54 23.23 -17.54 -3.25
CA GLN A 54 23.49 -17.45 -4.69
C GLN A 54 23.11 -18.74 -5.46
N TYR A 55 22.92 -19.86 -4.77
CA TYR A 55 22.56 -21.14 -5.39
C TYR A 55 21.04 -21.32 -5.56
N HIS A 56 20.20 -20.36 -5.14
CA HIS A 56 18.73 -20.48 -5.20
C HIS A 56 18.15 -20.57 -6.64
N HIS A 57 18.94 -20.26 -7.67
CA HIS A 57 18.60 -20.45 -9.07
C HIS A 57 19.41 -21.56 -9.77
N HIS A 58 20.29 -22.25 -9.04
CA HIS A 58 21.14 -23.29 -9.59
C HIS A 58 20.29 -24.45 -10.13
N ASN A 59 20.28 -24.63 -11.46
CA ASN A 59 19.47 -25.63 -12.15
C ASN A 59 18.02 -25.69 -11.61
N LYS A 60 17.34 -24.53 -11.52
CA LYS A 60 16.04 -24.32 -10.84
C LYS A 60 15.00 -25.45 -11.02
N SER A 61 14.89 -26.03 -12.22
CA SER A 61 13.95 -27.14 -12.46
C SER A 61 14.33 -28.44 -11.74
N LYS A 62 15.64 -28.71 -11.61
CA LYS A 62 16.18 -29.91 -10.97
C LYS A 62 16.16 -29.78 -9.46
N ILE A 63 16.67 -28.67 -8.90
CA ILE A 63 16.74 -28.47 -7.45
C ILE A 63 15.37 -28.54 -6.77
N ASN A 64 14.31 -28.14 -7.46
CA ASN A 64 12.93 -28.19 -6.93
C ASN A 64 12.36 -29.61 -6.83
N ASP A 65 12.81 -30.52 -7.69
CA ASP A 65 12.36 -31.91 -7.79
C ASP A 65 13.30 -32.90 -7.06
N GLU A 66 14.51 -32.47 -6.71
CA GLU A 66 15.51 -33.28 -6.04
C GLU A 66 15.33 -33.34 -4.53
N ASP A 67 15.59 -34.52 -3.95
CA ASP A 67 15.67 -34.73 -2.51
C ASP A 67 16.83 -33.91 -1.94
N LEU A 68 16.56 -33.08 -0.93
CA LEU A 68 17.55 -32.20 -0.31
C LEU A 68 18.75 -32.96 0.30
N ASN A 69 18.59 -34.26 0.61
CA ASN A 69 19.64 -35.08 1.20
C ASN A 69 20.55 -35.73 0.16
N THR A 70 19.97 -36.21 -0.95
CA THR A 70 20.68 -37.07 -1.93
C THR A 70 20.85 -36.44 -3.31
N GLY A 71 20.13 -35.36 -3.60
CA GLY A 71 20.11 -34.69 -4.90
C GLY A 71 21.46 -34.07 -5.27
N ASP A 72 21.84 -34.21 -6.54
CA ASP A 72 23.13 -33.72 -7.04
C ASP A 72 23.28 -32.21 -6.85
N SER A 73 22.20 -31.43 -7.03
CA SER A 73 22.20 -29.96 -6.87
C SER A 73 22.44 -29.53 -5.41
N TRP A 74 22.23 -30.44 -4.45
CA TRP A 74 22.42 -30.18 -3.02
C TRP A 74 23.78 -30.63 -2.50
N ARG A 75 24.54 -31.45 -3.26
CA ARG A 75 25.82 -32.04 -2.80
C ARG A 75 26.89 -31.01 -2.52
N ASP A 76 26.94 -29.95 -3.32
CA ASP A 76 27.94 -28.89 -3.20
C ASP A 76 27.64 -27.92 -2.05
N ILE A 77 26.47 -28.03 -1.42
CA ILE A 77 26.02 -27.17 -0.32
C ILE A 77 26.21 -27.92 1.01
N PRO A 78 26.98 -27.36 1.96
CA PRO A 78 27.14 -27.94 3.29
C PRO A 78 25.80 -28.16 3.98
N GLN A 79 25.67 -29.29 4.69
CA GLN A 79 24.40 -29.78 5.23
C GLN A 79 23.73 -28.75 6.15
N GLU A 80 24.52 -27.99 6.91
CA GLU A 80 24.10 -26.93 7.81
C GLU A 80 23.44 -25.74 7.11
N TYR A 81 23.73 -25.49 5.82
CA TYR A 81 23.18 -24.38 5.04
C TYR A 81 22.02 -24.79 4.13
N ARG A 82 21.81 -26.09 3.90
CA ARG A 82 20.69 -26.60 3.09
C ARG A 82 19.32 -26.15 3.61
N PRO A 83 19.02 -26.13 4.94
CA PRO A 83 17.74 -25.63 5.43
C PRO A 83 17.50 -24.17 5.06
N ALA A 84 18.50 -23.32 5.25
CA ALA A 84 18.40 -21.89 4.95
C ALA A 84 18.15 -21.66 3.46
N LEU A 85 18.89 -22.35 2.59
CA LEU A 85 18.68 -22.27 1.14
C LEU A 85 17.32 -22.82 0.71
N PHE A 86 16.87 -23.94 1.27
CA PHE A 86 15.56 -24.52 0.98
C PHE A 86 14.43 -23.55 1.32
N LEU A 87 14.47 -22.94 2.50
CA LEU A 87 13.49 -21.94 2.92
C LEU A 87 13.59 -20.64 2.12
N LEU A 88 14.79 -20.24 1.69
CA LEU A 88 14.98 -19.08 0.79
C LEU A 88 14.31 -19.33 -0.57
N ILE A 89 14.47 -20.51 -1.16
CA ILE A 89 13.84 -20.84 -2.45
C ILE A 89 12.32 -20.76 -2.34
N LEU A 90 11.74 -21.31 -1.26
CA LEU A 90 10.30 -21.19 -0.98
C LEU A 90 9.88 -19.75 -0.77
N ALA A 91 10.67 -18.96 -0.05
CA ALA A 91 10.36 -17.55 0.20
C ALA A 91 10.42 -16.71 -1.09
N ASP A 92 11.39 -16.94 -1.97
CA ASP A 92 11.46 -16.31 -3.29
C ASP A 92 10.25 -16.67 -4.16
N HIS A 93 9.91 -17.97 -4.23
CA HIS A 93 8.72 -18.44 -4.94
C HIS A 93 7.43 -17.83 -4.38
N LEU A 94 7.27 -17.76 -3.06
CA LEU A 94 6.10 -17.19 -2.40
C LEU A 94 6.01 -15.70 -2.58
N ALA A 95 7.09 -14.95 -2.34
CA ALA A 95 7.15 -13.51 -2.59
C ALA A 95 6.74 -13.22 -4.03
N SER A 96 7.36 -13.92 -4.99
CA SER A 96 6.97 -13.87 -6.40
C SER A 96 5.49 -14.22 -6.62
N SER A 97 4.99 -15.23 -5.92
CA SER A 97 3.61 -15.69 -6.04
C SER A 97 2.59 -14.72 -5.47
N ILE A 98 2.94 -13.87 -4.52
CA ILE A 98 2.05 -12.87 -3.94
C ILE A 98 2.25 -11.47 -4.54
N SER A 99 3.38 -11.21 -5.20
CA SER A 99 3.74 -9.87 -5.72
C SER A 99 3.83 -9.75 -7.24
N ARG A 100 4.15 -10.83 -7.97
CA ARG A 100 4.44 -10.76 -9.41
C ARG A 100 3.27 -11.19 -10.29
N VAL A 101 3.29 -10.66 -11.50
CA VAL A 101 2.48 -11.15 -12.62
C VAL A 101 3.19 -12.34 -13.26
N LEU A 102 2.60 -13.53 -13.15
CA LEU A 102 3.11 -14.73 -13.81
C LEU A 102 2.13 -15.16 -14.89
N PRO A 103 2.54 -15.27 -16.18
CA PRO A 103 1.70 -15.96 -17.14
C PRO A 103 1.55 -17.43 -16.71
N PRO A 104 0.37 -18.05 -16.84
CA PRO A 104 0.24 -19.47 -16.63
C PRO A 104 1.06 -20.22 -17.68
N ILE A 105 1.78 -21.24 -17.24
CA ILE A 105 2.52 -22.14 -18.12
C ILE A 105 1.48 -22.97 -18.89
N PRO A 106 1.38 -22.87 -20.23
CA PRO A 106 0.48 -23.70 -21.00
C PRO A 106 0.78 -25.18 -20.77
N SER A 107 -0.26 -26.02 -20.75
CA SER A 107 -0.10 -27.47 -20.73
C SER A 107 0.60 -27.95 -21.99
N GLY A 108 1.91 -28.23 -21.90
CA GLY A 108 2.68 -28.91 -22.94
C GLY A 108 3.85 -28.13 -23.54
N SER A 109 4.03 -26.84 -23.25
CA SER A 109 5.19 -26.09 -23.73
C SER A 109 6.31 -26.05 -22.69
N SER A 110 7.41 -26.74 -22.97
CA SER A 110 8.70 -26.41 -22.39
C SER A 110 9.10 -25.03 -22.93
N ASN A 111 8.69 -23.94 -22.26
CA ASN A 111 9.07 -22.59 -22.67
C ASN A 111 10.60 -22.44 -22.54
N LYS A 112 11.30 -22.67 -23.64
CA LYS A 112 12.73 -22.38 -23.82
C LYS A 112 12.99 -21.19 -24.73
N ASP A 113 11.98 -20.54 -25.31
CA ASP A 113 12.23 -19.62 -26.45
C ASP A 113 11.45 -18.29 -26.47
N GLU A 114 10.98 -17.75 -25.34
CA GLU A 114 10.50 -16.35 -25.31
C GLU A 114 11.62 -15.33 -24.97
N SER A 115 12.85 -15.77 -24.69
CA SER A 115 13.97 -14.90 -24.33
C SER A 115 14.88 -14.51 -25.50
N LYS A 116 14.60 -14.93 -26.74
CA LYS A 116 15.51 -14.71 -27.89
C LYS A 116 15.27 -13.42 -28.66
N ASP A 117 14.11 -12.78 -28.51
CA ASP A 117 13.78 -11.50 -29.16
C ASP A 117 13.69 -10.34 -28.14
N LYS A 118 14.54 -10.33 -27.10
CA LYS A 118 14.72 -9.09 -26.32
C LYS A 118 15.49 -8.10 -27.19
N PRO A 119 14.94 -6.90 -27.51
CA PRO A 119 15.75 -5.83 -28.05
C PRO A 119 16.87 -5.56 -27.05
N LYS A 120 18.12 -5.67 -27.47
CA LYS A 120 19.30 -5.55 -26.58
C LYS A 120 19.44 -4.19 -25.90
N ASP A 121 18.60 -3.21 -26.28
CA ASP A 121 18.69 -1.82 -25.87
C ASP A 121 17.45 -1.30 -25.11
N GLU A 122 16.51 -2.17 -24.68
CA GLU A 122 15.44 -1.68 -23.81
C GLU A 122 15.98 -1.38 -22.40
N PRO A 123 15.68 -0.18 -21.85
CA PRO A 123 16.26 0.25 -20.59
C PRO A 123 15.67 -0.54 -19.42
N LYS A 124 16.55 -0.92 -18.48
CA LYS A 124 16.25 -1.69 -17.26
C LYS A 124 15.58 -0.81 -16.21
N GLU A 125 14.34 -0.42 -16.47
CA GLU A 125 13.63 0.57 -15.66
C GLU A 125 12.45 -0.07 -14.95
N VAL A 126 12.35 0.22 -13.64
CA VAL A 126 11.10 0.01 -12.91
C VAL A 126 10.05 1.02 -13.37
N LEU A 127 8.85 0.52 -13.65
CA LEU A 127 7.69 1.32 -14.01
C LEU A 127 6.73 1.42 -12.82
N LYS A 128 6.68 2.59 -12.17
CA LYS A 128 5.60 2.86 -11.19
C LYS A 128 4.32 3.20 -11.95
N LEU A 129 3.27 2.39 -11.79
CA LEU A 129 1.99 2.58 -12.53
C LEU A 129 1.35 3.96 -12.30
N TRP A 130 1.62 4.59 -11.16
CA TRP A 130 1.13 5.91 -10.76
C TRP A 130 2.07 7.07 -11.10
N ASN A 131 3.29 6.76 -11.57
CA ASN A 131 4.31 7.74 -11.95
C ASN A 131 5.21 7.13 -13.03
N ARG A 132 4.70 7.06 -14.26
CA ARG A 132 5.36 6.37 -15.40
C ARG A 132 6.67 7.01 -15.80
N ASP A 133 6.84 8.30 -15.50
CA ASP A 133 8.09 9.04 -15.70
C ASP A 133 9.03 8.99 -14.47
N PHE A 134 8.73 8.16 -13.46
CA PHE A 134 9.54 8.03 -12.24
C PHE A 134 11.03 7.84 -12.54
N TYR A 135 11.37 6.90 -13.42
CA TYR A 135 12.76 6.64 -13.78
C TYR A 135 13.39 7.83 -14.54
N LYS A 136 12.65 8.45 -15.47
CA LYS A 136 13.12 9.63 -16.22
C LYS A 136 13.36 10.86 -15.32
N LYS A 137 12.54 11.05 -14.29
CA LYS A 137 12.74 12.12 -13.28
C LYS A 137 14.02 11.89 -12.46
N ASN A 138 14.47 10.64 -12.36
CA ASN A 138 15.70 10.23 -11.69
C ASN A 138 16.91 10.11 -12.64
N LYS A 139 16.93 10.78 -13.81
CA LYS A 139 17.98 10.67 -14.85
C LYS A 139 19.45 10.89 -14.41
N GLY A 140 19.70 11.38 -13.20
CA GLY A 140 21.05 11.48 -12.60
C GLY A 140 21.40 10.34 -11.62
N LYS A 141 20.41 9.54 -11.21
CA LYS A 141 20.59 8.33 -10.40
C LYS A 141 20.62 7.11 -11.31
N TYR A 142 21.48 6.15 -10.99
CA TYR A 142 21.65 4.94 -11.79
C TYR A 142 21.24 3.72 -10.97
N TRP A 143 20.50 2.78 -11.58
CA TRP A 143 19.99 1.58 -10.92
C TRP A 143 21.10 0.69 -10.34
N ALA A 144 22.25 0.59 -11.02
CA ALA A 144 23.33 -0.29 -10.58
C ALA A 144 24.20 0.39 -9.51
N ALA A 145 24.40 -0.32 -8.40
CA ALA A 145 25.32 0.07 -7.34
C ALA A 145 26.77 -0.32 -7.66
N PHE A 146 26.98 -1.32 -8.52
CA PHE A 146 28.29 -1.90 -8.79
C PHE A 146 28.62 -1.85 -10.29
N LYS A 147 29.71 -1.18 -10.67
CA LYS A 147 30.05 -0.92 -12.09
C LYS A 147 31.52 -1.17 -12.44
N SER A 148 32.40 -1.21 -11.47
CA SER A 148 33.83 -1.43 -11.64
C SER A 148 34.27 -2.79 -11.08
N GLU A 149 35.51 -3.19 -11.39
CA GLU A 149 36.13 -4.35 -10.72
C GLU A 149 36.19 -4.17 -9.19
N GLU A 150 36.48 -2.96 -8.72
CA GLU A 150 36.54 -2.67 -7.28
C GLU A 150 35.16 -2.78 -6.63
N ASP A 151 34.12 -2.32 -7.32
CA ASP A 151 32.75 -2.51 -6.87
C ASP A 151 32.35 -4.00 -6.82
N LEU A 152 32.87 -4.83 -7.73
CA LEU A 152 32.63 -6.26 -7.72
C LEU A 152 33.27 -6.92 -6.49
N LYS A 153 34.49 -6.53 -6.12
CA LYS A 153 35.12 -6.98 -4.86
C LYS A 153 34.30 -6.53 -3.66
N LYS A 154 33.86 -5.27 -3.66
CA LYS A 154 33.01 -4.71 -2.62
C LYS A 154 31.68 -5.47 -2.50
N LEU A 155 31.06 -5.88 -3.60
CA LEU A 155 29.86 -6.73 -3.58
C LEU A 155 30.10 -8.04 -2.81
N PHE A 156 31.23 -8.71 -3.06
CA PHE A 156 31.58 -9.95 -2.37
C PHE A 156 31.94 -9.70 -0.90
N GLU A 157 32.65 -8.62 -0.60
CA GLU A 157 32.90 -8.17 0.78
C GLU A 157 31.58 -7.93 1.53
N ILE A 158 30.59 -7.30 0.89
CA ILE A 158 29.27 -7.04 1.46
C ILE A 158 28.55 -8.34 1.83
N ILE A 159 28.60 -9.35 0.97
CA ILE A 159 28.01 -10.68 1.27
C ILE A 159 28.63 -11.25 2.54
N ASP A 160 29.90 -10.97 2.79
CA ASP A 160 30.64 -11.45 3.96
C ASP A 160 30.49 -10.58 5.21
N THR A 161 30.30 -9.28 5.06
CA THR A 161 30.41 -8.32 6.17
C THR A 161 29.07 -7.83 6.68
N ILE A 162 28.02 -7.78 5.86
CA ILE A 162 26.70 -7.33 6.30
C ILE A 162 26.16 -8.28 7.36
N THR A 163 25.67 -7.69 8.46
CA THR A 163 25.20 -8.45 9.63
C THR A 163 23.70 -8.41 9.82
N SER A 164 22.99 -7.50 9.15
CA SER A 164 21.53 -7.38 9.26
C SER A 164 20.85 -7.04 7.93
N PRO A 165 19.59 -7.47 7.73
CA PRO A 165 18.78 -7.04 6.60
C PRO A 165 18.61 -5.52 6.49
N GLU A 166 18.43 -4.84 7.63
CA GLU A 166 18.15 -3.41 7.70
C GLU A 166 19.35 -2.59 7.21
N GLU A 167 20.56 -3.01 7.56
CA GLU A 167 21.81 -2.43 7.07
C GLU A 167 21.86 -2.48 5.53
N PHE A 168 21.60 -3.65 4.93
CA PHE A 168 21.59 -3.81 3.48
C PHE A 168 20.52 -2.95 2.81
N LEU A 169 19.27 -3.06 3.27
CA LEU A 169 18.13 -2.34 2.68
C LEU A 169 18.31 -0.83 2.79
N SER A 170 18.85 -0.32 3.91
CA SER A 170 19.12 1.09 4.10
C SER A 170 20.27 1.57 3.21
N GLN A 171 21.38 0.85 3.18
CA GLN A 171 22.57 1.23 2.41
C GLN A 171 22.31 1.26 0.90
N TYR A 172 21.50 0.32 0.38
CA TYR A 172 21.24 0.19 -1.04
C TYR A 172 19.85 0.67 -1.48
N ASN A 173 19.11 1.34 -0.60
CA ASN A 173 17.73 1.77 -0.83
C ASN A 173 17.53 2.47 -2.18
N GLU A 174 18.38 3.46 -2.50
CA GLU A 174 18.24 4.25 -3.73
C GLU A 174 18.39 3.41 -5.01
N TYR A 175 19.27 2.41 -4.99
CA TYR A 175 19.52 1.51 -6.12
C TYR A 175 18.42 0.45 -6.24
N LEU A 176 18.01 -0.12 -5.10
CA LEU A 176 16.99 -1.15 -5.01
C LEU A 176 15.61 -0.66 -5.46
N ILE A 177 15.26 0.60 -5.16
CA ILE A 177 13.98 1.19 -5.60
C ILE A 177 13.98 1.45 -7.11
N LEU A 178 15.13 1.72 -7.74
CA LEU A 178 15.25 1.99 -9.17
C LEU A 178 15.36 0.73 -10.03
N THR A 179 15.79 -0.38 -9.42
CA THR A 179 15.99 -1.66 -10.11
C THR A 179 14.66 -2.41 -10.18
N PRO A 180 14.16 -2.80 -11.36
CA PRO A 180 13.01 -3.69 -11.44
C PRO A 180 13.39 -5.09 -10.96
N GLU A 181 12.48 -5.77 -10.28
CA GLU A 181 12.72 -7.17 -9.92
C GLU A 181 12.78 -8.08 -11.17
N ASP A 182 11.84 -7.91 -12.12
CA ASP A 182 11.83 -8.54 -13.44
C ASP A 182 11.91 -7.43 -14.50
N GLU A 183 12.95 -7.46 -15.33
CA GLU A 183 13.14 -6.47 -16.40
C GLU A 183 12.12 -6.63 -17.55
N ALA A 184 11.46 -7.78 -17.67
CA ALA A 184 10.53 -8.04 -18.76
C ALA A 184 9.22 -7.26 -18.60
N LYS A 185 8.78 -6.59 -19.66
CA LYS A 185 7.44 -6.00 -19.71
C LYS A 185 6.38 -7.10 -19.87
N PRO A 186 5.20 -7.01 -19.22
CA PRO A 186 4.74 -5.93 -18.32
C PRO A 186 5.11 -6.13 -16.84
N LYS A 187 6.07 -7.00 -16.50
CA LYS A 187 6.38 -7.39 -15.12
C LYS A 187 7.30 -6.42 -14.37
N ASN A 188 7.93 -5.47 -15.07
CA ASN A 188 8.84 -4.47 -14.53
C ASN A 188 8.18 -3.38 -13.66
N ILE A 189 7.06 -3.69 -13.00
CA ILE A 189 6.28 -2.78 -12.16
C ILE A 189 6.56 -2.94 -10.65
N THR A 190 7.38 -3.93 -10.29
CA THR A 190 7.78 -4.21 -8.91
C THR A 190 9.25 -3.84 -8.74
N SER A 191 9.54 -3.02 -7.73
CA SER A 191 10.92 -2.70 -7.37
C SER A 191 11.63 -3.91 -6.75
N LEU A 192 12.93 -4.01 -6.98
CA LEU A 192 13.76 -5.04 -6.36
C LEU A 192 13.71 -4.92 -4.84
N TYR A 193 13.72 -3.68 -4.30
CA TYR A 193 13.54 -3.40 -2.87
C TYR A 193 12.37 -4.17 -2.27
N THR A 194 11.18 -4.01 -2.83
CA THR A 194 9.97 -4.59 -2.26
C THR A 194 9.94 -6.10 -2.45
N HIS A 195 10.50 -6.64 -3.53
CA HIS A 195 10.66 -8.09 -3.66
C HIS A 195 11.55 -8.67 -2.57
N ILE A 196 12.78 -8.17 -2.41
CA ILE A 196 13.72 -8.74 -1.42
C ILE A 196 13.23 -8.54 0.01
N GLU A 197 12.54 -7.43 0.31
CA GLU A 197 11.90 -7.19 1.61
C GLU A 197 10.85 -8.28 1.91
N LEU A 198 9.99 -8.61 0.94
CA LEU A 198 8.99 -9.66 1.07
C LEU A 198 9.64 -11.05 1.21
N VAL A 199 10.69 -11.35 0.44
CA VAL A 199 11.43 -12.60 0.56
C VAL A 199 12.00 -12.76 1.96
N GLY A 200 12.65 -11.74 2.49
CA GLY A 200 13.23 -11.77 3.83
C GLY A 200 12.18 -12.01 4.92
N LYS A 201 11.05 -11.30 4.85
CA LYS A 201 9.92 -11.46 5.77
C LYS A 201 9.37 -12.89 5.73
N ILE A 202 9.05 -13.41 4.54
CA ILE A 202 8.50 -14.77 4.37
C ILE A 202 9.53 -15.81 4.83
N TYR A 203 10.81 -15.65 4.47
CA TYR A 203 11.89 -16.53 4.90
C TYR A 203 11.96 -16.62 6.43
N ARG A 204 11.93 -15.49 7.13
CA ARG A 204 11.97 -15.47 8.60
C ARG A 204 10.73 -16.10 9.23
N VAL A 205 9.54 -15.89 8.64
CA VAL A 205 8.31 -16.58 9.07
C VAL A 205 8.44 -18.10 8.91
N LEU A 206 8.90 -18.57 7.75
CA LEU A 206 9.10 -20.00 7.50
C LEU A 206 10.18 -20.59 8.42
N LYS A 207 11.33 -19.92 8.57
CA LYS A 207 12.44 -20.34 9.46
C LYS A 207 11.99 -20.48 10.90
N ARG A 208 11.15 -19.56 11.39
CA ARG A 208 10.66 -19.57 12.78
C ARG A 208 9.68 -20.70 13.06
N HIS A 209 8.88 -21.09 12.08
CA HIS A 209 7.79 -22.06 12.25
C HIS A 209 8.10 -23.46 11.68
N CYS A 210 9.21 -23.61 10.95
CA CYS A 210 9.68 -24.88 10.45
C CYS A 210 10.50 -25.61 11.52
N GLU A 211 10.12 -26.84 11.85
CA GLU A 211 10.94 -27.77 12.62
C GLU A 211 12.08 -28.27 11.73
N ILE A 212 13.32 -28.01 12.14
CA ILE A 212 14.54 -28.41 11.43
C ILE A 212 15.29 -29.42 12.31
N LYS A 213 15.52 -30.63 11.80
CA LYS A 213 16.36 -31.65 12.46
C LYS A 213 17.53 -32.03 11.56
N ILE A 214 18.75 -31.86 12.09
CA ILE A 214 19.99 -32.18 11.40
C ILE A 214 20.66 -33.33 12.17
N GLU A 215 20.27 -34.56 11.85
CA GLU A 215 20.95 -35.79 12.32
C GLU A 215 21.69 -36.44 11.14
N SER A 216 21.60 -37.77 10.97
CA SER A 216 22.11 -38.45 9.77
C SER A 216 21.35 -38.09 8.50
N VAL A 217 20.11 -37.59 8.64
CA VAL A 217 19.25 -37.12 7.54
C VAL A 217 18.67 -35.78 7.97
N LEU A 218 18.70 -34.80 7.06
CA LEU A 218 18.05 -33.51 7.28
C LEU A 218 16.54 -33.65 7.00
N GLU A 219 15.74 -33.33 8.01
CA GLU A 219 14.28 -33.31 7.96
C GLU A 219 13.76 -31.88 8.20
N LEU A 220 12.86 -31.43 7.31
CA LEU A 220 12.16 -30.15 7.40
C LEU A 220 10.67 -30.40 7.52
N LYS A 221 10.03 -29.79 8.53
CA LYS A 221 8.62 -30.03 8.83
C LYS A 221 7.88 -28.73 9.19
N LEU A 222 6.73 -28.50 8.56
CA LEU A 222 5.85 -27.37 8.83
C LEU A 222 4.41 -27.88 8.98
N ASN A 223 3.67 -27.37 9.96
CA ASN A 223 2.30 -27.80 10.27
C ASN A 223 2.14 -29.32 10.47
N GLY A 224 3.16 -30.00 11.01
CA GLY A 224 3.09 -31.45 11.20
C GLY A 224 3.62 -32.28 10.00
N GLU A 225 3.84 -31.67 8.84
CA GLU A 225 4.14 -32.38 7.59
C GLU A 225 5.61 -32.25 7.18
N ALA A 226 6.30 -33.38 7.03
CA ALA A 226 7.70 -33.43 6.59
C ALA A 226 7.82 -33.44 5.05
N VAL A 227 8.82 -32.73 4.53
CA VAL A 227 9.11 -32.60 3.10
C VAL A 227 10.56 -32.93 2.80
N LYS A 228 10.80 -33.48 1.61
CA LYS A 228 12.16 -33.72 1.11
C LYS A 228 12.53 -32.87 -0.10
N THR A 229 11.53 -32.30 -0.78
CA THR A 229 11.71 -31.50 -1.99
C THR A 229 10.88 -30.22 -1.88
N ILE A 230 11.28 -29.17 -2.61
CA ILE A 230 10.54 -27.90 -2.69
C ILE A 230 9.12 -28.15 -3.22
N LYS A 231 8.98 -29.04 -4.21
CA LYS A 231 7.68 -29.37 -4.83
C LYS A 231 6.73 -30.13 -3.92
N GLU A 232 7.25 -30.94 -3.00
CA GLU A 232 6.41 -31.53 -1.95
C GLU A 232 5.86 -30.46 -1.00
N ALA A 233 6.66 -29.44 -0.67
CA ALA A 233 6.20 -28.33 0.17
C ALA A 233 5.12 -27.50 -0.55
N GLU A 234 5.40 -27.04 -1.76
CA GLU A 234 4.52 -26.11 -2.49
C GLU A 234 3.33 -26.76 -3.19
N GLY A 235 3.52 -27.98 -3.70
CA GLY A 235 2.63 -28.58 -4.68
C GLY A 235 2.84 -27.98 -6.08
N GLY A 236 1.81 -28.06 -6.92
CA GLY A 236 1.81 -27.45 -8.25
C GLY A 236 1.17 -26.07 -8.27
N ASN A 237 1.62 -25.19 -9.15
CA ASN A 237 1.19 -23.77 -9.20
C ASN A 237 -0.11 -23.55 -10.01
N ARG A 238 -0.75 -24.62 -10.49
CA ARG A 238 -1.98 -24.56 -11.29
C ARG A 238 -3.22 -24.47 -10.42
N THR A 239 -4.08 -23.51 -10.73
CA THR A 239 -5.41 -23.31 -10.14
C THR A 239 -6.54 -23.83 -11.03
N GLU A 240 -6.23 -24.35 -12.22
CA GLU A 240 -7.19 -24.82 -13.22
C GLU A 240 -6.75 -26.15 -13.86
N GLY A 241 -7.72 -26.95 -14.35
CA GLY A 241 -7.51 -28.22 -15.06
C GLY A 241 -7.75 -29.49 -14.23
N ASN A 242 -8.12 -30.59 -14.92
CA ASN A 242 -8.56 -31.87 -14.30
C ASN A 242 -7.47 -32.96 -14.20
N GLN A 243 -6.23 -32.72 -14.66
CA GLN A 243 -5.15 -33.71 -14.62
C GLN A 243 -3.94 -33.20 -13.79
N ASN A 244 -3.43 -34.05 -12.88
CA ASN A 244 -2.24 -33.81 -12.04
C ASN A 244 -2.29 -32.56 -11.16
N ILE A 245 -3.35 -32.39 -10.37
CA ILE A 245 -3.40 -31.40 -9.28
C ILE A 245 -2.45 -31.88 -8.17
N LYS A 246 -1.16 -31.53 -8.27
CA LYS A 246 -0.18 -31.84 -7.22
C LYS A 246 -0.47 -30.96 -6.00
N LYS A 247 -1.05 -31.57 -4.97
CA LYS A 247 -1.30 -30.92 -3.68
C LYS A 247 0.03 -30.68 -2.96
N GLY A 248 0.18 -29.49 -2.37
CA GLY A 248 1.32 -29.20 -1.48
C GLY A 248 1.08 -29.76 -0.09
N LYS A 249 2.14 -30.16 0.59
CA LYS A 249 2.07 -30.56 2.01
C LYS A 249 2.00 -29.35 2.93
N TRP A 250 2.61 -28.24 2.53
CA TRP A 250 2.66 -27.03 3.35
C TRP A 250 1.62 -26.02 2.91
N GLN A 251 1.01 -25.39 3.90
CA GLN A 251 -0.03 -24.38 3.74
C GLN A 251 0.28 -23.18 4.62
N ALA A 252 -0.14 -22.00 4.16
CA ALA A 252 -0.03 -20.75 4.89
C ALA A 252 -1.30 -19.91 4.72
N ARG A 253 -1.34 -18.80 5.43
CA ARG A 253 -2.46 -17.86 5.49
C ARG A 253 -2.01 -16.50 5.01
N PHE A 254 -2.80 -15.88 4.14
CA PHE A 254 -2.69 -14.49 3.77
C PHE A 254 -3.92 -13.74 4.28
N VAL A 255 -3.72 -12.66 5.04
CA VAL A 255 -4.81 -11.97 5.75
C VAL A 255 -4.76 -10.46 5.49
N LYS A 256 -5.88 -9.90 5.02
CA LYS A 256 -6.09 -8.46 4.86
C LYS A 256 -6.94 -7.97 6.04
N CYS A 257 -6.41 -7.13 6.92
CA CYS A 257 -7.06 -6.67 8.15
C CYS A 257 -7.37 -5.16 8.08
N TYR A 258 -8.62 -4.78 8.34
CA TYR A 258 -9.10 -3.40 8.40
C TYR A 258 -9.42 -3.04 9.85
N ILE A 259 -8.73 -2.04 10.39
CA ILE A 259 -8.85 -1.60 11.78
C ILE A 259 -9.94 -0.54 11.86
N LYS A 260 -11.03 -0.86 12.54
CA LYS A 260 -12.21 -0.01 12.69
C LYS A 260 -12.45 0.35 14.14
N TYR A 261 -13.27 1.37 14.38
CA TYR A 261 -13.69 1.78 15.71
C TYR A 261 -15.15 2.23 15.72
N PRO A 262 -15.89 2.01 16.82
CA PRO A 262 -17.26 2.48 17.00
C PRO A 262 -17.33 3.86 17.69
N HIS A 263 -16.19 4.39 18.13
CA HIS A 263 -16.09 5.61 18.92
C HIS A 263 -16.59 6.84 18.15
N SER A 264 -17.40 7.66 18.82
CA SER A 264 -17.79 8.99 18.35
C SER A 264 -16.86 10.06 18.90
N PHE A 265 -16.36 10.96 18.05
CA PHE A 265 -15.56 12.11 18.48
C PHE A 265 -16.46 13.20 19.06
N VAL A 266 -16.73 13.20 20.37
CA VAL A 266 -17.62 14.19 21.01
C VAL A 266 -16.85 15.46 21.39
N ARG A 267 -15.65 15.28 21.94
CA ARG A 267 -14.72 16.36 22.31
C ARG A 267 -13.47 16.32 21.46
N LEU A 268 -12.75 17.45 21.40
CA LEU A 268 -11.47 17.52 20.68
C LEU A 268 -10.47 16.47 21.16
N GLN A 269 -10.40 16.19 22.46
CA GLN A 269 -9.49 15.16 22.98
C GLN A 269 -9.83 13.75 22.49
N ASP A 270 -11.04 13.48 22.00
CA ASP A 270 -11.39 12.15 21.50
C ASP A 270 -10.60 11.80 20.21
N ILE A 271 -10.05 12.79 19.49
CA ILE A 271 -9.19 12.57 18.32
C ILE A 271 -7.89 11.82 18.68
N ASN A 272 -7.53 11.77 19.97
CA ASN A 272 -6.44 10.94 20.48
C ASN A 272 -6.64 9.45 20.17
N LEU A 273 -7.86 9.01 19.85
CA LEU A 273 -8.11 7.66 19.33
C LEU A 273 -7.28 7.36 18.07
N LEU A 274 -7.07 8.34 17.19
CA LEU A 274 -6.26 8.16 15.98
C LEU A 274 -4.78 7.98 16.31
N VAL A 275 -4.28 8.70 17.32
CA VAL A 275 -2.92 8.49 17.86
C VAL A 275 -2.80 7.09 18.41
N LYS A 276 -3.77 6.68 19.24
CA LYS A 276 -3.77 5.36 19.85
C LYS A 276 -3.79 4.28 18.78
N ARG A 277 -4.61 4.42 17.74
CA ARG A 277 -4.66 3.49 16.61
C ARG A 277 -3.32 3.42 15.88
N ASN A 278 -2.73 4.58 15.55
CA ASN A 278 -1.44 4.62 14.86
C ASN A 278 -0.32 4.00 15.70
N LYS A 279 -0.27 4.33 17.00
CA LYS A 279 0.68 3.74 17.94
C LYS A 279 0.51 2.22 18.02
N LEU A 280 -0.72 1.73 18.17
CA LEU A 280 -0.98 0.28 18.20
C LEU A 280 -0.56 -0.40 16.88
N ALA A 281 -0.71 0.26 15.73
CA ALA A 281 -0.25 -0.27 14.45
C ALA A 281 1.28 -0.34 14.36
N GLU A 282 1.99 0.67 14.85
CA GLU A 282 3.46 0.68 14.93
C GLU A 282 3.98 -0.34 15.96
N ASP A 283 3.35 -0.44 17.14
CA ASP A 283 3.68 -1.43 18.17
C ASP A 283 3.45 -2.86 17.63
N PHE A 284 2.33 -3.09 16.94
CA PHE A 284 2.04 -4.35 16.26
C PHE A 284 3.08 -4.65 15.17
N PHE A 285 3.48 -3.66 14.38
CA PHE A 285 4.53 -3.84 13.38
C PHE A 285 5.88 -4.16 14.02
N ALA A 286 6.23 -3.53 15.15
CA ALA A 286 7.47 -3.84 15.86
C ALA A 286 7.48 -5.28 16.41
N GLU A 287 6.37 -5.75 16.98
CA GLU A 287 6.23 -7.11 17.51
C GLU A 287 6.17 -8.18 16.41
N TYR A 288 5.43 -7.90 15.33
CA TYR A 288 5.11 -8.85 14.26
C TYR A 288 5.76 -8.49 12.92
N LYS A 289 6.90 -7.80 12.93
CA LYS A 289 7.59 -7.22 11.76
C LYS A 289 7.65 -8.13 10.53
N ASP A 290 8.03 -9.39 10.73
CA ASP A 290 8.20 -10.37 9.65
C ASP A 290 6.88 -10.92 9.12
N TYR A 291 5.81 -10.88 9.92
CA TYR A 291 4.48 -11.30 9.50
C TYR A 291 3.75 -10.19 8.73
N VAL A 292 4.12 -8.93 8.94
CA VAL A 292 3.48 -7.77 8.30
C VAL A 292 4.11 -7.49 6.93
N MET A 293 3.37 -7.78 5.87
CA MET A 293 3.80 -7.50 4.49
C MET A 293 3.87 -5.99 4.25
N PHE A 294 2.80 -5.26 4.61
CA PHE A 294 2.76 -3.80 4.69
C PHE A 294 1.59 -3.33 5.57
N HIS A 295 1.61 -2.07 6.00
CA HIS A 295 0.55 -1.48 6.82
C HIS A 295 0.37 0.04 6.61
N THR A 296 -0.85 0.51 6.90
CA THR A 296 -1.21 1.91 7.17
C THR A 296 -1.69 2.03 8.62
N SER A 297 -2.22 3.19 9.03
CA SER A 297 -2.79 3.34 10.38
C SER A 297 -4.10 2.57 10.58
N ASP A 298 -4.76 2.16 9.50
CA ASP A 298 -6.09 1.52 9.50
C ASP A 298 -6.16 0.21 8.73
N PHE A 299 -5.05 -0.26 8.18
CA PHE A 299 -4.96 -1.49 7.41
C PHE A 299 -3.65 -2.22 7.67
N ILE A 300 -3.70 -3.55 7.83
CA ILE A 300 -2.53 -4.41 7.99
C ILE A 300 -2.68 -5.63 7.08
N SER A 301 -1.64 -5.92 6.28
CA SER A 301 -1.53 -7.12 5.45
C SER A 301 -0.55 -8.12 6.07
N LEU A 302 -0.98 -9.37 6.22
CA LEU A 302 -0.25 -10.41 6.95
C LEU A 302 0.02 -11.66 6.12
N PHE A 303 1.19 -12.26 6.33
CA PHE A 303 1.51 -13.64 5.96
C PHE A 303 1.77 -14.46 7.23
N LEU A 304 0.98 -15.51 7.46
CA LEU A 304 0.96 -16.26 8.72
C LEU A 304 1.03 -17.78 8.48
N PRO A 305 1.61 -18.56 9.40
CA PRO A 305 1.40 -20.01 9.45
C PRO A 305 -0.04 -20.33 9.89
N ILE A 306 -0.47 -21.59 9.76
CA ILE A 306 -1.84 -22.00 10.08
C ILE A 306 -2.18 -21.80 11.58
N GLY A 307 -1.25 -22.08 12.48
CA GLY A 307 -1.52 -22.14 13.93
C GLY A 307 -1.57 -20.82 14.70
N MET A 308 -1.39 -19.66 14.06
CA MET A 308 -1.38 -18.37 14.78
C MET A 308 -2.79 -17.78 14.96
N GLU A 309 -3.18 -17.48 16.19
CA GLU A 309 -4.50 -16.91 16.47
C GLU A 309 -4.53 -15.40 16.27
N LEU A 310 -5.36 -14.92 15.33
CA LEU A 310 -5.49 -13.49 15.03
C LEU A 310 -6.06 -12.71 16.23
N LYS A 311 -6.94 -13.33 17.03
CA LYS A 311 -7.51 -12.69 18.23
C LYS A 311 -6.41 -12.31 19.24
N GLU A 312 -5.41 -13.18 19.40
CA GLU A 312 -4.27 -12.93 20.29
C GLU A 312 -3.32 -11.87 19.71
N MET A 313 -3.03 -11.93 18.41
CA MET A 313 -2.19 -10.92 17.74
C MET A 313 -2.82 -9.52 17.85
N PHE A 314 -4.14 -9.42 17.69
CA PHE A 314 -4.87 -8.15 17.74
C PHE A 314 -5.42 -7.83 19.14
N LYS A 315 -5.03 -8.56 20.19
CA LYS A 315 -5.59 -8.40 21.54
C LYS A 315 -5.53 -6.95 22.03
N ASP A 316 -4.46 -6.22 21.73
CA ASP A 316 -4.29 -4.84 22.20
C ASP A 316 -5.22 -3.88 21.46
N PHE A 317 -5.48 -4.10 20.18
CA PHE A 317 -6.53 -3.37 19.45
C PHE A 317 -7.91 -3.64 20.07
N LEU A 318 -8.25 -4.91 20.27
CA LEU A 318 -9.54 -5.32 20.84
C LEU A 318 -9.73 -4.77 22.26
N ASN A 319 -8.68 -4.82 23.07
CA ASN A 319 -8.68 -4.28 24.44
C ASN A 319 -8.90 -2.77 24.47
N ASN A 320 -8.42 -2.04 23.47
CA ASN A 320 -8.63 -0.61 23.31
C ASN A 320 -9.93 -0.24 22.57
N GLY A 321 -10.82 -1.22 22.31
CA GLY A 321 -12.15 -0.99 21.75
C GLY A 321 -12.17 -0.81 20.23
N PHE A 322 -11.10 -1.20 19.54
CA PHE A 322 -11.11 -1.35 18.08
C PHE A 322 -11.69 -2.72 17.71
N PHE A 323 -12.23 -2.84 16.50
CA PHE A 323 -12.60 -4.12 15.92
C PHE A 323 -11.90 -4.30 14.58
N ILE A 324 -11.67 -5.55 14.19
CA ILE A 324 -10.91 -5.89 12.99
C ILE A 324 -11.82 -6.62 12.03
N GLU A 325 -12.15 -5.99 10.91
CA GLU A 325 -12.74 -6.69 9.77
C GLU A 325 -11.60 -7.32 8.97
N TYR A 326 -11.70 -8.59 8.60
CA TYR A 326 -10.60 -9.23 7.87
C TYR A 326 -11.06 -10.24 6.82
N ILE A 327 -10.24 -10.33 5.77
CA ILE A 327 -10.33 -11.35 4.73
C ILE A 327 -9.14 -12.30 4.91
N GLU A 328 -9.42 -13.57 5.14
CA GLU A 328 -8.43 -14.61 5.38
C GLU A 328 -8.44 -15.61 4.22
N THR A 329 -7.28 -15.87 3.63
CA THR A 329 -7.07 -16.88 2.59
C THR A 329 -6.09 -17.94 3.08
N ILE A 330 -6.52 -19.21 3.07
CA ILE A 330 -5.70 -20.38 3.44
C ILE A 330 -5.51 -21.24 2.20
N ALA A 331 -4.26 -21.54 1.84
CA ALA A 331 -3.95 -22.37 0.68
C ALA A 331 -2.57 -23.04 0.78
N ASP A 332 -2.34 -24.03 -0.08
CA ASP A 332 -1.00 -24.58 -0.35
C ASP A 332 -0.06 -23.47 -0.80
N LEU A 333 1.22 -23.55 -0.40
CA LEU A 333 2.21 -22.51 -0.72
C LEU A 333 2.30 -22.23 -2.23
N GLY A 334 2.21 -23.25 -3.10
CA GLY A 334 2.34 -23.09 -4.55
C GLY A 334 1.17 -22.36 -5.24
N ILE A 335 0.02 -22.18 -4.58
CA ILE A 335 -1.12 -21.43 -5.13
C ILE A 335 -1.52 -20.22 -4.29
N LEU A 336 -0.88 -19.99 -3.15
CA LEU A 336 -1.16 -18.84 -2.29
C LEU A 336 -0.73 -17.54 -2.99
N ARG A 337 -1.72 -16.68 -3.27
CA ARG A 337 -1.55 -15.41 -4.02
C ARG A 337 -2.33 -14.30 -3.32
N SER A 338 -1.90 -13.05 -3.48
CA SER A 338 -2.55 -11.89 -2.85
C SER A 338 -3.92 -11.54 -3.42
N ASN A 339 -4.25 -12.03 -4.62
CA ASN A 339 -5.54 -11.87 -5.30
C ASN A 339 -6.41 -13.15 -5.27
N LEU A 340 -5.98 -14.19 -4.54
CA LEU A 340 -6.67 -15.47 -4.54
C LEU A 340 -8.05 -15.38 -3.90
N ASP A 341 -8.23 -14.50 -2.91
CA ASP A 341 -9.52 -14.14 -2.32
C ASP A 341 -10.53 -13.70 -3.39
N ILE A 342 -10.14 -12.76 -4.24
CA ILE A 342 -10.97 -12.22 -5.31
C ILE A 342 -11.33 -13.32 -6.31
N LYS A 343 -10.35 -14.15 -6.71
CA LYS A 343 -10.58 -15.27 -7.64
C LYS A 343 -11.56 -16.28 -7.08
N VAL A 344 -11.35 -16.73 -5.85
CA VAL A 344 -12.23 -17.72 -5.20
C VAL A 344 -13.65 -17.19 -5.03
N ILE A 345 -13.81 -15.91 -4.65
CA ILE A 345 -15.14 -15.29 -4.49
C ILE A 345 -15.87 -15.21 -5.84
N ARG A 346 -15.23 -14.66 -6.87
CA ARG A 346 -15.83 -14.57 -8.22
C ARG A 346 -16.20 -15.94 -8.79
N GLU A 347 -15.38 -16.94 -8.57
CA GLU A 347 -15.63 -18.29 -9.11
C GLU A 347 -16.78 -19.01 -8.39
N ARG A 348 -16.93 -18.77 -7.07
CA ARG A 348 -18.09 -19.25 -6.30
C ARG A 348 -19.39 -18.56 -6.74
N GLU A 349 -19.35 -17.26 -7.03
CA GLU A 349 -20.51 -16.51 -7.54
C GLU A 349 -20.94 -16.99 -8.94
N ASN A 350 -19.99 -17.38 -9.78
CA ASN A 350 -20.24 -17.80 -11.17
C ASN A 350 -20.51 -19.31 -11.35
N ASN A 351 -20.55 -20.13 -10.28
CA ASN A 351 -20.83 -21.57 -10.32
C ASN A 351 -19.96 -22.41 -11.29
N LYS A 352 -18.72 -22.00 -11.57
CA LYS A 352 -17.82 -22.77 -12.46
C LYS A 352 -17.30 -24.02 -11.74
N SER A 353 -17.71 -25.19 -12.24
CA SER A 353 -17.51 -26.46 -11.51
C SER A 353 -16.06 -26.93 -11.44
N ASP A 354 -15.21 -26.66 -12.43
CA ASP A 354 -13.86 -27.26 -12.51
C ASP A 354 -12.82 -26.54 -11.64
N ILE A 355 -12.85 -25.20 -11.60
CA ILE A 355 -11.96 -24.42 -10.72
C ILE A 355 -12.33 -24.63 -9.24
N THR A 356 -13.63 -24.69 -8.96
CA THR A 356 -14.15 -24.99 -7.63
C THR A 356 -13.71 -26.39 -7.15
N LYS A 357 -13.65 -27.39 -8.04
CA LYS A 357 -13.09 -28.72 -7.72
C LYS A 357 -11.61 -28.64 -7.34
N VAL A 358 -10.79 -27.85 -8.05
CA VAL A 358 -9.37 -27.67 -7.72
C VAL A 358 -9.21 -27.07 -6.32
N PHE A 359 -9.93 -25.99 -6.01
CA PHE A 359 -9.87 -25.34 -4.70
C PHE A 359 -10.34 -26.27 -3.58
N ASN A 360 -11.43 -27.00 -3.80
CA ASN A 360 -11.92 -27.99 -2.84
C ASN A 360 -10.91 -29.13 -2.62
N SER A 361 -10.29 -29.65 -3.68
CA SER A 361 -9.30 -30.74 -3.59
C SER A 361 -8.03 -30.35 -2.81
N ARG A 362 -7.69 -29.05 -2.81
CA ARG A 362 -6.55 -28.49 -2.09
C ARG A 362 -6.91 -27.88 -0.73
N ASN A 363 -8.15 -28.04 -0.27
CA ASN A 363 -8.64 -27.42 0.96
C ASN A 363 -8.45 -25.89 1.01
N THR A 364 -8.48 -25.21 -0.15
CA THR A 364 -8.36 -23.75 -0.21
C THR A 364 -9.59 -23.09 0.40
N ARG A 365 -9.37 -22.17 1.33
CA ARG A 365 -10.45 -21.52 2.10
C ARG A 365 -10.29 -20.01 2.07
N VAL A 366 -11.41 -19.32 1.86
CA VAL A 366 -11.50 -17.85 1.95
C VAL A 366 -12.62 -17.52 2.90
N TYR A 367 -12.33 -16.68 3.89
CA TYR A 367 -13.27 -16.24 4.91
C TYR A 367 -13.30 -14.71 4.98
N ARG A 368 -14.50 -14.16 5.20
CA ARG A 368 -14.69 -12.78 5.68
C ARG A 368 -15.22 -12.87 7.10
N LYS A 369 -14.49 -12.29 8.05
CA LYS A 369 -14.77 -12.41 9.48
C LYS A 369 -14.54 -11.07 10.17
N ILE A 370 -15.05 -10.95 11.39
CA ILE A 370 -14.86 -9.77 12.23
C ILE A 370 -14.34 -10.23 13.59
N LEU A 371 -13.27 -9.61 14.08
CA LEU A 371 -12.83 -9.71 15.47
C LEU A 371 -13.44 -8.56 16.25
N LEU A 372 -14.27 -8.87 17.24
CA LEU A 372 -14.89 -7.90 18.12
C LEU A 372 -14.15 -7.85 19.46
N PRO A 373 -14.14 -6.70 20.14
CA PRO A 373 -13.83 -6.62 21.56
C PRO A 373 -14.67 -7.61 22.36
N GLU A 374 -14.16 -8.01 23.52
CA GLU A 374 -14.96 -8.79 24.46
C GLU A 374 -16.20 -7.99 24.88
N MET A 375 -17.37 -8.53 24.56
CA MET A 375 -18.67 -7.92 24.86
C MET A 375 -19.19 -8.49 26.18
N LEU A 376 -19.82 -7.65 26.99
CA LEU A 376 -20.52 -8.12 28.18
C LEU A 376 -21.75 -8.93 27.77
N ASP A 377 -22.04 -10.01 28.51
CA ASP A 377 -23.24 -10.84 28.29
C ASP A 377 -24.55 -10.07 28.47
N LYS A 378 -24.52 -8.95 29.19
CA LYS A 378 -25.67 -8.07 29.43
C LYS A 378 -25.27 -6.62 29.24
N ILE A 379 -26.12 -5.89 28.51
CA ILE A 379 -26.03 -4.43 28.42
C ILE A 379 -26.49 -3.85 29.77
N VAL A 380 -25.62 -3.10 30.44
CA VAL A 380 -25.92 -2.44 31.71
C VAL A 380 -25.87 -0.92 31.48
N PRO A 381 -27.03 -0.25 31.36
CA PRO A 381 -27.09 1.20 31.30
C PRO A 381 -26.58 1.85 32.60
N PRO A 382 -26.07 3.09 32.54
CA PRO A 382 -25.89 3.90 31.34
C PRO A 382 -24.73 3.40 30.48
N ILE A 383 -24.88 3.48 29.16
CA ILE A 383 -23.86 3.05 28.18
C ILE A 383 -22.90 4.22 27.95
N CYS A 384 -21.64 3.92 27.63
CA CYS A 384 -20.63 4.92 27.33
C CYS A 384 -21.01 5.79 26.12
N ASP A 385 -21.05 7.11 26.31
CA ASP A 385 -21.41 8.11 25.30
C ASP A 385 -20.50 8.08 24.06
N ILE A 386 -19.23 7.72 24.24
CA ILE A 386 -18.21 7.67 23.17
C ILE A 386 -18.30 6.39 22.35
N CYS A 387 -18.08 5.21 22.96
CA CYS A 387 -18.03 3.94 22.21
C CYS A 387 -19.38 3.26 22.01
N GLN A 388 -20.42 3.61 22.78
CA GLN A 388 -21.74 2.98 22.75
C GLN A 388 -21.73 1.45 22.98
N ILE A 389 -20.66 0.92 23.59
CA ILE A 389 -20.47 -0.52 23.84
C ILE A 389 -20.38 -0.84 25.34
N ASN A 390 -19.44 -0.19 26.04
CA ASN A 390 -19.16 -0.50 27.44
C ASN A 390 -20.05 0.31 28.39
N PRO A 391 -20.27 -0.16 29.64
CA PRO A 391 -20.93 0.62 30.67
C PRO A 391 -20.19 1.94 30.93
N GLY A 392 -20.94 3.04 30.94
CA GLY A 392 -20.43 4.37 31.21
C GLY A 392 -20.33 4.63 32.71
N LYS A 393 -19.22 5.25 33.14
CA LYS A 393 -19.10 5.83 34.48
C LYS A 393 -19.36 7.32 34.39
N GLU A 394 -20.05 7.86 35.39
CA GLU A 394 -20.30 9.30 35.48
C GLU A 394 -18.97 10.05 35.59
N ARG A 395 -18.76 11.01 34.70
CA ARG A 395 -17.63 11.93 34.72
C ARG A 395 -18.14 13.35 34.51
N MET A 396 -17.59 14.27 35.28
CA MET A 396 -17.90 15.70 35.18
C MET A 396 -16.73 16.41 34.52
N LYS A 397 -17.01 17.14 33.43
CA LYS A 397 -16.03 18.01 32.78
C LYS A 397 -16.73 19.29 32.31
N GLU A 398 -16.27 20.44 32.81
CA GLU A 398 -16.82 21.77 32.48
C GLU A 398 -18.33 21.88 32.80
N ASN A 399 -18.76 21.34 33.96
CA ASN A 399 -20.16 21.26 34.40
C ASN A 399 -21.09 20.41 33.52
N ILE A 400 -20.56 19.70 32.52
CA ILE A 400 -21.31 18.74 31.72
C ILE A 400 -21.09 17.34 32.31
N LYS A 401 -22.20 16.66 32.57
CA LYS A 401 -22.24 15.25 32.99
C LYS A 401 -22.15 14.36 31.75
N GLU A 402 -21.15 13.50 31.72
CA GLU A 402 -20.92 12.52 30.64
C GLU A 402 -20.81 11.12 31.25
N TRP A 403 -21.28 10.10 30.51
CA TRP A 403 -21.13 8.70 30.89
C TRP A 403 -20.04 8.08 30.04
N ILE A 404 -18.83 7.92 30.57
CA ILE A 404 -17.67 7.47 29.78
C ILE A 404 -17.00 6.29 30.46
N CYS A 405 -16.86 5.17 29.73
CA CYS A 405 -16.14 4.00 30.23
C CYS A 405 -14.65 4.30 30.43
N ASP A 406 -13.96 3.52 31.27
CA ASP A 406 -12.55 3.76 31.59
C ASP A 406 -11.65 3.77 30.37
N LYS A 407 -11.90 2.88 29.40
CA LYS A 407 -11.11 2.78 28.17
C LYS A 407 -11.19 4.04 27.31
N CYS A 408 -12.39 4.54 27.03
CA CYS A 408 -12.54 5.75 26.23
C CYS A 408 -12.00 6.98 26.96
N TYR A 409 -12.08 7.00 28.29
CA TYR A 409 -11.48 8.08 29.07
C TYR A 409 -9.95 8.03 29.07
N GLU A 410 -9.35 6.84 29.17
CA GLU A 410 -7.90 6.67 29.03
C GLU A 410 -7.41 7.19 27.68
N VAL A 411 -8.08 6.81 26.58
CA VAL A 411 -7.76 7.32 25.25
C VAL A 411 -7.84 8.85 25.22
N ARG A 412 -8.91 9.43 25.78
CA ARG A 412 -9.10 10.87 25.85
C ARG A 412 -7.94 11.58 26.58
N GLU A 413 -7.48 11.02 27.70
CA GLU A 413 -6.43 11.63 28.54
C GLU A 413 -5.00 11.26 28.08
N SER A 414 -4.83 10.33 27.14
CA SER A 414 -3.51 9.83 26.71
C SER A 414 -2.68 10.78 25.84
N GLY A 415 -3.29 11.85 25.32
CA GLY A 415 -2.63 12.81 24.43
C GLY A 415 -2.85 14.25 24.87
N GLU A 416 -1.96 15.14 24.45
CA GLU A 416 -2.14 16.57 24.68
C GLU A 416 -3.46 17.04 24.06
N SER A 417 -4.20 17.83 24.83
CA SER A 417 -5.43 18.42 24.32
C SER A 417 -5.06 19.46 23.27
N PHE A 418 -5.44 19.24 22.01
CA PHE A 418 -5.36 20.29 21.01
C PHE A 418 -6.19 21.49 21.49
N LYS A 419 -5.52 22.63 21.63
CA LYS A 419 -6.14 23.90 21.93
C LYS A 419 -6.04 24.80 20.72
N TYR A 420 -7.19 25.30 20.28
CA TYR A 420 -7.19 26.36 19.30
C TYR A 420 -6.43 27.58 19.84
N PRO A 421 -5.63 28.25 19.00
CA PRO A 421 -5.09 29.56 19.34
C PRO A 421 -6.22 30.51 19.76
N ASP A 422 -6.02 31.34 20.78
CA ASP A 422 -7.05 32.23 21.31
C ASP A 422 -7.63 33.16 20.22
N GLN A 423 -6.78 33.62 19.31
CA GLN A 423 -7.14 34.39 18.12
C GLN A 423 -8.11 33.68 17.15
N TRP A 424 -8.39 32.38 17.30
CA TRP A 424 -9.31 31.63 16.43
C TRP A 424 -10.72 31.47 17.02
N GLN A 425 -10.94 31.77 18.30
CA GLN A 425 -12.17 31.39 19.03
C GLN A 425 -13.48 31.93 18.44
N GLU A 426 -13.43 33.05 17.71
CA GLU A 426 -14.57 33.68 17.05
C GLU A 426 -14.58 33.49 15.53
N ASN A 427 -13.56 32.85 14.99
CA ASN A 427 -13.35 32.71 13.55
C ASN A 427 -13.78 31.34 13.04
N LYS A 428 -14.00 31.26 11.73
CA LYS A 428 -14.11 29.98 11.03
C LYS A 428 -12.74 29.31 10.96
N ILE A 429 -12.76 27.99 11.01
CA ILE A 429 -11.60 27.13 10.83
C ILE A 429 -11.86 26.15 9.71
N VAL A 430 -10.77 25.59 9.19
CA VAL A 430 -10.81 24.51 8.22
C VAL A 430 -10.06 23.34 8.79
N TRP A 431 -10.80 22.27 9.09
CA TRP A 431 -10.20 20.96 9.28
C TRP A 431 -9.95 20.33 7.93
N PHE A 432 -8.81 19.68 7.74
CA PHE A 432 -8.58 18.85 6.57
C PHE A 432 -8.04 17.48 6.92
N LYS A 433 -8.39 16.48 6.11
CA LYS A 433 -7.90 15.12 6.25
C LYS A 433 -7.49 14.52 4.90
N PHE A 434 -6.33 13.89 4.87
CA PHE A 434 -5.91 12.97 3.81
C PHE A 434 -6.51 11.59 4.05
N ASN A 435 -7.01 10.97 2.98
CA ASN A 435 -7.51 9.60 3.02
C ASN A 435 -6.83 8.77 1.93
N LEU A 436 -6.39 7.56 2.29
CA LEU A 436 -5.99 6.51 1.36
C LEU A 436 -6.99 5.35 1.50
N ASN A 437 -7.79 5.10 0.47
CA ASN A 437 -8.73 3.99 0.47
C ASN A 437 -8.08 2.74 -0.16
N THR A 438 -7.78 1.73 0.65
CA THR A 438 -7.08 0.49 0.23
C THR A 438 -7.85 -0.29 -0.83
N GLU A 439 -9.18 -0.33 -0.76
CA GLU A 439 -10.02 -1.02 -1.75
C GLU A 439 -10.04 -0.27 -3.10
N LYS A 440 -10.16 1.06 -3.07
CA LYS A 440 -10.00 1.89 -4.28
C LYS A 440 -8.59 1.73 -4.85
N LEU A 441 -7.55 1.62 -4.02
CA LEU A 441 -6.17 1.40 -4.46
C LEU A 441 -6.00 0.06 -5.20
N GLU A 442 -6.50 -1.04 -4.64
CA GLU A 442 -6.43 -2.37 -5.28
C GLU A 442 -7.11 -2.35 -6.66
N ASN A 443 -8.32 -1.78 -6.73
CA ASN A 443 -9.08 -1.64 -7.97
C ASN A 443 -8.41 -0.71 -8.99
N TRP A 444 -7.84 0.41 -8.52
CA TRP A 444 -7.14 1.36 -9.37
C TRP A 444 -5.87 0.74 -9.97
N LEU A 445 -5.07 0.04 -9.15
CA LEU A 445 -3.85 -0.65 -9.61
C LEU A 445 -4.16 -1.72 -10.66
N GLN A 446 -5.23 -2.51 -10.48
CA GLN A 446 -5.70 -3.46 -11.48
C GLN A 446 -5.97 -2.77 -12.82
N LYS A 447 -6.77 -1.70 -12.82
CA LYS A 447 -7.09 -0.94 -14.05
C LYS A 447 -5.86 -0.28 -14.68
N ALA A 448 -4.96 0.27 -13.86
CA ALA A 448 -3.72 0.89 -14.33
C ALA A 448 -2.80 -0.13 -15.00
N PHE A 449 -2.74 -1.34 -14.42
CA PHE A 449 -2.00 -2.46 -14.99
C PHE A 449 -2.64 -2.96 -16.30
N GLU A 450 -3.97 -3.10 -16.35
CA GLU A 450 -4.69 -3.47 -17.58
C GLU A 450 -4.39 -2.51 -18.73
N LYS A 451 -4.47 -1.20 -18.48
CA LYS A 451 -4.08 -0.16 -19.45
C LYS A 451 -2.64 -0.30 -19.91
N TYR A 452 -1.74 -0.69 -19.01
CA TYR A 452 -0.33 -0.92 -19.34
C TYR A 452 -0.17 -2.15 -20.24
N VAL A 453 -0.78 -3.27 -19.89
CA VAL A 453 -0.79 -4.49 -20.72
C VAL A 453 -1.35 -4.22 -22.11
N ASP A 454 -2.46 -3.49 -22.22
CA ASP A 454 -3.08 -3.12 -23.49
C ASP A 454 -2.16 -2.29 -24.38
N SER A 455 -1.34 -1.42 -23.77
CA SER A 455 -0.38 -0.59 -24.52
C SER A 455 0.77 -1.39 -25.15
N LEU A 456 1.01 -2.63 -24.70
CA LEU A 456 2.11 -3.48 -25.18
C LEU A 456 1.69 -4.41 -26.33
N ASN A 457 0.40 -4.53 -26.62
CA ASN A 457 -0.15 -5.40 -27.68
C ASN A 457 0.39 -6.84 -27.63
N ILE A 458 0.44 -7.43 -26.43
CA ILE A 458 1.00 -8.77 -26.20
C ILE A 458 -0.04 -9.88 -26.36
N ASN A 459 0.38 -11.03 -26.89
CA ASN A 459 -0.41 -12.24 -26.89
C ASN A 459 -0.73 -12.65 -25.43
N ASN A 460 -1.91 -13.23 -25.18
CA ASN A 460 -2.40 -13.60 -23.84
C ASN A 460 -2.61 -12.42 -22.86
N ALA A 461 -2.81 -11.19 -23.37
CA ALA A 461 -3.07 -10.00 -22.56
C ALA A 461 -4.13 -10.22 -21.46
N GLN A 462 -5.25 -10.87 -21.78
CA GLN A 462 -6.31 -11.11 -20.80
C GLN A 462 -5.84 -11.96 -19.62
N THR A 463 -5.11 -13.03 -19.90
CA THR A 463 -4.58 -13.92 -18.86
C THR A 463 -3.57 -13.21 -17.95
N ILE A 464 -2.73 -12.34 -18.52
CA ILE A 464 -1.78 -11.52 -17.76
C ILE A 464 -2.51 -10.56 -16.81
N LYS A 465 -3.60 -9.94 -17.29
CA LYS A 465 -4.47 -9.06 -16.48
C LYS A 465 -5.14 -9.82 -15.34
N ASP A 466 -5.67 -11.01 -15.61
CA ASP A 466 -6.34 -11.85 -14.62
C ASP A 466 -5.36 -12.42 -13.57
N GLU A 467 -4.07 -12.48 -13.89
CA GLU A 467 -2.99 -12.91 -12.99
C GLU A 467 -2.30 -11.77 -12.25
N PHE A 468 -2.77 -10.53 -12.38
CA PHE A 468 -2.19 -9.39 -11.65
C PHE A 468 -2.34 -9.53 -10.13
N ARG A 469 -1.25 -9.21 -9.42
CA ARG A 469 -1.14 -9.34 -7.97
C ARG A 469 -0.65 -8.02 -7.40
N SER A 470 -1.53 -7.27 -6.75
CA SER A 470 -1.29 -5.86 -6.43
C SER A 470 -0.37 -5.63 -5.23
N LEU A 471 -0.04 -6.66 -4.43
CA LEU A 471 0.58 -6.49 -3.12
C LEU A 471 1.87 -5.65 -3.12
N ALA A 472 2.82 -5.95 -4.01
CA ALA A 472 4.06 -5.18 -4.07
C ALA A 472 3.83 -3.75 -4.54
N CYS A 473 2.97 -3.56 -5.56
CA CYS A 473 2.59 -2.24 -6.02
C CYS A 473 1.88 -1.43 -4.92
N GLN A 474 1.07 -2.07 -4.07
CA GLN A 474 0.44 -1.42 -2.91
C GLN A 474 1.48 -0.98 -1.88
N SER A 475 2.47 -1.83 -1.57
CA SER A 475 3.57 -1.50 -0.65
C SER A 475 4.37 -0.28 -1.15
N ASP A 476 4.76 -0.28 -2.43
CA ASP A 476 5.48 0.84 -3.05
C ASP A 476 4.62 2.11 -3.11
N PHE A 477 3.33 1.99 -3.40
CA PHE A 477 2.38 3.11 -3.41
C PHE A 477 2.23 3.74 -2.02
N VAL A 478 2.11 2.93 -0.97
CA VAL A 478 2.00 3.42 0.42
C VAL A 478 3.26 4.15 0.86
N LYS A 479 4.45 3.67 0.45
CA LYS A 479 5.73 4.38 0.70
C LYS A 479 5.72 5.76 0.04
N ASP A 480 5.31 5.86 -1.22
CA ASP A 480 5.19 7.14 -1.94
C ASP A 480 4.11 8.05 -1.33
N TYR A 481 3.01 7.48 -0.82
CA TYR A 481 1.93 8.24 -0.15
C TYR A 481 2.41 8.89 1.14
N LYS A 482 3.14 8.14 1.98
CA LYS A 482 3.79 8.69 3.17
C LYS A 482 4.80 9.79 2.80
N GLY A 483 5.53 9.63 1.70
CA GLY A 483 6.41 10.67 1.14
C GLY A 483 5.66 11.95 0.75
N MET A 484 4.57 11.81 0.00
CA MET A 484 3.71 12.92 -0.42
C MET A 484 3.18 13.73 0.78
N ILE A 485 2.71 13.05 1.84
CA ILE A 485 2.22 13.72 3.06
C ILE A 485 3.34 14.51 3.75
N LYS A 486 4.55 13.94 3.85
CA LYS A 486 5.70 14.66 4.42
C LYS A 486 6.03 15.90 3.60
N THR A 487 6.11 15.79 2.27
CA THR A 487 6.34 16.93 1.38
C THR A 487 5.24 17.98 1.49
N PHE A 488 3.97 17.58 1.64
CA PHE A 488 2.87 18.51 1.88
C PHE A 488 3.08 19.34 3.15
N TRP A 489 3.42 18.69 4.26
CA TRP A 489 3.68 19.41 5.53
C TRP A 489 4.88 20.33 5.47
N HIS A 490 5.91 20.01 4.69
CA HIS A 490 7.02 20.95 4.43
C HIS A 490 6.56 22.23 3.70
N LYS A 491 5.51 22.16 2.88
CA LYS A 491 4.94 23.31 2.16
C LYS A 491 3.86 24.05 2.96
N ALA A 492 3.15 23.33 3.81
CA ALA A 492 1.98 23.84 4.55
C ALA A 492 2.26 24.16 6.03
N SER A 493 3.51 24.05 6.50
CA SER A 493 3.87 24.21 7.93
C SER A 493 3.45 25.55 8.51
N ASP A 494 3.56 26.62 7.72
CA ASP A 494 3.23 27.98 8.17
C ASP A 494 1.73 28.28 8.06
N LEU A 495 1.01 27.46 7.28
CA LEU A 495 -0.40 27.61 6.98
C LEU A 495 -1.28 26.85 7.97
N ALA A 496 -0.87 25.64 8.32
CA ALA A 496 -1.69 24.69 9.06
C ALA A 496 -0.96 24.15 10.30
N LYS A 497 -1.75 23.86 11.33
CA LYS A 497 -1.28 23.18 12.53
C LYS A 497 -1.69 21.71 12.48
N LYS A 498 -0.83 20.84 13.02
CA LYS A 498 -1.19 19.47 13.33
C LYS A 498 -1.95 19.45 14.66
N PRO A 499 -3.22 19.04 14.69
CA PRO A 499 -3.97 18.84 15.93
C PRO A 499 -3.32 17.76 16.80
N ILE A 500 -2.59 16.85 16.16
CA ILE A 500 -1.94 15.70 16.73
C ILE A 500 -0.52 15.66 16.16
N SER A 501 0.50 15.78 17.02
CA SER A 501 1.91 15.87 16.59
C SER A 501 2.37 14.70 15.70
N ASN A 502 1.93 13.48 16.00
CA ASN A 502 2.35 12.24 15.34
C ASN A 502 1.30 11.66 14.36
N TYR A 503 0.37 12.48 13.86
CA TYR A 503 -0.63 12.04 12.88
C TYR A 503 -0.72 13.02 11.71
N ASP A 504 0.04 12.72 10.65
CA ASP A 504 0.25 13.63 9.53
C ASP A 504 -0.92 13.69 8.54
N GLU A 505 -1.92 12.82 8.69
CA GLU A 505 -3.09 12.81 7.80
C GLU A 505 -4.13 13.89 8.15
N LEU A 506 -3.99 14.59 9.28
CA LEU A 506 -4.98 15.54 9.79
C LEU A 506 -4.35 16.90 10.07
N GLY A 507 -5.00 17.96 9.62
CA GLY A 507 -4.57 19.32 9.88
C GLY A 507 -5.73 20.27 10.13
N VAL A 508 -5.41 21.43 10.70
CA VAL A 508 -6.38 22.50 10.93
C VAL A 508 -5.73 23.87 10.73
N PHE A 509 -6.47 24.79 10.11
CA PHE A 509 -6.02 26.16 9.90
C PHE A 509 -7.16 27.18 10.03
N LEU A 510 -6.80 28.45 10.22
CA LEU A 510 -7.75 29.55 10.24
C LEU A 510 -8.33 29.77 8.83
N TYR A 511 -9.65 29.80 8.73
CA TYR A 511 -10.30 29.97 7.44
C TYR A 511 -10.01 31.35 6.83
N SER A 512 -9.53 31.32 5.60
CA SER A 512 -9.64 32.40 4.63
C SER A 512 -9.70 31.75 3.25
N GLY A 513 -10.34 32.41 2.29
CA GLY A 513 -10.41 31.88 0.93
C GLY A 513 -9.03 31.62 0.32
N GLU A 514 -8.07 32.49 0.64
CA GLU A 514 -6.66 32.34 0.26
C GLU A 514 -6.01 31.10 0.89
N ASN A 515 -6.23 30.85 2.18
CA ASN A 515 -5.67 29.68 2.86
C ASN A 515 -6.26 28.37 2.32
N VAL A 516 -7.55 28.37 1.96
CA VAL A 516 -8.20 27.23 1.30
C VAL A 516 -7.56 26.97 -0.06
N LYS A 517 -7.38 28.01 -0.89
CA LYS A 517 -6.69 27.88 -2.19
C LYS A 517 -5.28 27.35 -2.02
N LYS A 518 -4.45 27.95 -1.17
CA LYS A 518 -3.07 27.52 -0.90
C LYS A 518 -2.98 26.06 -0.46
N THR A 519 -3.90 25.63 0.41
CA THR A 519 -3.95 24.23 0.87
C THR A 519 -4.24 23.28 -0.29
N ILE A 520 -5.22 23.63 -1.14
CA ILE A 520 -5.59 22.83 -2.31
C ILE A 520 -4.45 22.82 -3.35
N GLU A 521 -3.83 23.96 -3.63
CA GLU A 521 -2.70 24.08 -4.55
C GLU A 521 -1.51 23.26 -4.07
N ALA A 522 -1.15 23.36 -2.79
CA ALA A 522 -0.09 22.56 -2.20
C ALA A 522 -0.36 21.05 -2.36
N PHE A 523 -1.60 20.61 -2.09
CA PHE A 523 -2.01 19.22 -2.33
C PHE A 523 -1.90 18.83 -3.80
N LEU A 524 -2.43 19.64 -4.72
CA LEU A 524 -2.38 19.37 -6.16
C LEU A 524 -0.95 19.29 -6.68
N GLU A 525 -0.05 20.11 -6.16
CA GLU A 525 1.36 20.14 -6.53
C GLU A 525 2.05 18.83 -6.11
N VAL A 526 1.98 18.48 -4.82
CA VAL A 526 2.60 17.23 -4.32
C VAL A 526 1.95 15.99 -4.91
N TYR A 527 0.63 16.03 -5.18
CA TYR A 527 -0.06 14.95 -5.86
C TYR A 527 0.47 14.76 -7.30
N ASN A 528 0.74 15.84 -8.03
CA ASN A 528 1.33 15.74 -9.38
C ASN A 528 2.80 15.28 -9.36
N GLU A 529 3.52 15.55 -8.29
CA GLU A 529 4.91 15.12 -8.12
C GLU A 529 4.99 13.59 -7.97
N TYR A 530 4.21 13.05 -7.02
CA TYR A 530 4.22 11.65 -6.63
C TYR A 530 3.29 10.76 -7.46
N PHE A 531 2.10 11.24 -7.80
CA PHE A 531 1.01 10.47 -8.44
C PHE A 531 0.47 11.13 -9.72
N PRO A 532 1.33 11.57 -10.67
CA PRO A 532 0.88 12.26 -11.88
C PRO A 532 -0.10 11.45 -12.74
N ASP A 533 0.06 10.12 -12.78
CA ASP A 533 -0.72 9.19 -13.60
C ASP A 533 -1.88 8.54 -12.83
N CYS A 534 -2.06 8.86 -11.55
CA CYS A 534 -3.18 8.38 -10.76
C CYS A 534 -4.45 9.20 -11.06
N GLU A 535 -5.61 8.54 -11.09
CA GLU A 535 -6.87 9.21 -11.43
C GLU A 535 -7.13 10.33 -10.42
N GLY A 536 -7.52 11.49 -10.93
CA GLY A 536 -7.86 12.65 -10.12
C GLY A 536 -9.36 12.83 -9.95
N ASP A 537 -10.14 11.75 -9.96
CA ASP A 537 -11.60 11.78 -9.95
C ASP A 537 -12.17 10.92 -8.80
N TYR A 538 -13.45 10.55 -8.87
CA TYR A 538 -14.13 9.72 -7.85
C TYR A 538 -13.54 8.31 -7.68
N LEU A 539 -12.76 7.84 -8.66
CA LEU A 539 -12.03 6.58 -8.61
C LEU A 539 -10.65 6.72 -7.96
N SER A 540 -10.22 7.94 -7.61
CA SER A 540 -8.93 8.16 -6.98
C SER A 540 -8.84 7.41 -5.63
N PRO A 541 -7.75 6.68 -5.38
CA PRO A 541 -7.51 6.06 -4.08
C PRO A 541 -7.12 7.07 -3.00
N ILE A 542 -6.65 8.26 -3.41
CA ILE A 542 -6.22 9.33 -2.51
C ILE A 542 -7.24 10.45 -2.59
N SER A 543 -7.64 10.99 -1.44
CA SER A 543 -8.47 12.19 -1.40
C SER A 543 -8.04 13.16 -0.31
N LEU A 544 -8.35 14.43 -0.54
CA LEU A 544 -8.26 15.50 0.44
C LEU A 544 -9.68 15.96 0.78
N SER A 545 -10.01 15.98 2.07
CA SER A 545 -11.31 16.48 2.54
C SER A 545 -11.11 17.73 3.38
N LEU A 546 -11.88 18.79 3.14
CA LEU A 546 -11.85 20.06 3.86
C LEU A 546 -13.22 20.32 4.49
N SER A 547 -13.27 20.55 5.79
CA SER A 547 -14.49 20.89 6.51
C SER A 547 -14.34 22.26 7.15
N ILE A 548 -15.12 23.22 6.65
CA ILE A 548 -15.15 24.61 7.06
C ILE A 548 -16.30 24.80 8.05
N SER A 549 -16.01 25.34 9.22
CA SER A 549 -17.01 25.57 10.27
C SER A 549 -16.53 26.61 11.29
N ASN A 550 -17.41 27.02 12.19
CA ASN A 550 -16.97 27.72 13.41
C ASN A 550 -16.23 26.77 14.35
N VAL A 551 -15.36 27.30 15.20
CA VAL A 551 -14.61 26.54 16.23
C VAL A 551 -15.51 25.71 17.15
N LYS A 552 -16.73 26.21 17.44
CA LYS A 552 -17.72 25.55 18.31
C LYS A 552 -18.47 24.41 17.62
N TYR A 553 -18.21 24.15 16.33
CA TYR A 553 -18.91 23.10 15.61
C TYR A 553 -18.51 21.71 16.13
N PRO A 554 -19.46 20.77 16.28
CA PRO A 554 -19.14 19.45 16.83
C PRO A 554 -18.09 18.71 16.01
N ILE A 555 -16.99 18.31 16.65
CA ILE A 555 -15.89 17.60 15.99
C ILE A 555 -16.34 16.28 15.34
N ARG A 556 -17.34 15.61 15.93
CA ARG A 556 -17.99 14.42 15.35
C ARG A 556 -18.42 14.61 13.90
N GLU A 557 -18.96 15.78 13.60
CA GLU A 557 -19.51 16.06 12.28
C GLU A 557 -18.41 16.23 11.24
N HIS A 558 -17.24 16.77 11.62
CA HIS A 558 -16.06 16.78 10.75
C HIS A 558 -15.63 15.35 10.39
N PHE A 559 -15.54 14.47 11.39
CA PHE A 559 -15.09 13.09 11.18
C PHE A 559 -16.08 12.24 10.40
N ARG A 560 -17.39 12.37 10.64
CA ARG A 560 -18.42 11.71 9.81
C ARG A 560 -18.26 12.06 8.33
N PHE A 561 -17.90 13.31 8.04
CA PHE A 561 -17.62 13.74 6.67
C PHE A 561 -16.30 13.15 6.14
N PHE A 562 -15.25 13.08 6.97
CA PHE A 562 -13.96 12.53 6.57
C PHE A 562 -13.93 11.01 6.33
N GLU A 563 -14.82 10.26 6.97
CA GLU A 563 -14.91 8.78 6.85
C GLU A 563 -15.53 8.31 5.54
N SER A 564 -16.20 9.18 4.78
CA SER A 564 -16.89 8.83 3.53
C SER A 564 -16.58 9.83 2.40
N PRO A 565 -15.30 9.98 1.99
CA PRO A 565 -14.96 10.84 0.88
C PRO A 565 -15.48 10.25 -0.44
N GLU A 566 -16.24 11.05 -1.19
CA GLU A 566 -16.83 10.62 -2.47
C GLU A 566 -15.87 10.90 -3.63
N GLY A 567 -15.28 12.09 -3.67
CA GLY A 567 -14.41 12.57 -4.74
C GLY A 567 -12.93 12.69 -4.38
N PHE A 568 -12.17 13.27 -5.29
CA PHE A 568 -10.73 13.55 -5.14
C PHE A 568 -10.48 14.70 -4.15
N ILE A 569 -11.23 15.79 -4.27
CA ILE A 569 -11.30 16.86 -3.28
C ILE A 569 -12.73 16.97 -2.78
N ASN A 570 -12.91 16.90 -1.47
CA ASN A 570 -14.22 16.97 -0.83
C ASN A 570 -14.25 18.23 0.03
N ILE A 571 -15.28 19.06 -0.11
CA ILE A 571 -15.42 20.28 0.67
C ILE A 571 -16.80 20.32 1.32
N ARG A 572 -16.83 20.54 2.63
CA ARG A 572 -18.04 20.80 3.40
C ARG A 572 -17.94 22.19 4.00
N ASN A 573 -18.95 23.04 3.78
CA ASN A 573 -19.12 24.28 4.51
C ASN A 573 -20.35 24.16 5.42
N GLN A 574 -20.14 24.31 6.73
CA GLN A 574 -21.14 24.07 7.77
C GLN A 574 -22.48 24.71 7.41
N ASN A 575 -23.53 23.87 7.32
CA ASN A 575 -24.92 24.26 7.03
C ASN A 575 -25.15 24.98 5.69
N ILE A 576 -24.16 25.05 4.79
CA ILE A 576 -24.28 25.72 3.49
C ILE A 576 -24.29 24.68 2.38
N PHE A 577 -23.23 23.88 2.25
CA PHE A 577 -23.13 22.87 1.19
C PHE A 577 -22.13 21.76 1.51
N HIS A 578 -22.24 20.68 0.73
CA HIS A 578 -21.23 19.64 0.57
C HIS A 578 -20.99 19.44 -0.93
N SER A 579 -19.73 19.42 -1.36
CA SER A 579 -19.39 19.24 -2.77
C SER A 579 -18.09 18.47 -2.95
N SER A 580 -18.08 17.62 -3.96
CA SER A 580 -16.95 16.81 -4.36
C SER A 580 -16.44 17.27 -5.72
N TYR A 581 -15.13 17.34 -5.89
CA TYR A 581 -14.47 17.88 -7.06
C TYR A 581 -13.44 16.89 -7.60
N ASP A 582 -13.38 16.76 -8.91
CA ASP A 582 -12.26 16.15 -9.59
C ASP A 582 -11.11 17.17 -9.78
N LYS A 583 -9.94 16.65 -10.16
CA LYS A 583 -8.68 17.38 -10.35
C LYS A 583 -8.75 18.39 -11.50
N LYS A 584 -9.53 18.12 -12.55
CA LYS A 584 -9.70 19.06 -13.68
C LYS A 584 -10.63 20.19 -13.25
N GLU A 585 -11.75 19.85 -12.62
CA GLU A 585 -12.71 20.80 -12.06
C GLU A 585 -12.00 21.81 -11.16
N ILE A 586 -11.25 21.32 -10.16
CA ILE A 586 -10.62 22.20 -9.17
C ILE A 586 -9.50 23.07 -9.75
N LYS A 587 -8.66 22.52 -10.65
CA LYS A 587 -7.58 23.29 -11.32
C LYS A 587 -8.17 24.42 -12.14
N TRP A 588 -9.27 24.12 -12.84
CA TRP A 588 -9.95 25.12 -13.64
C TRP A 588 -10.53 26.22 -12.75
N LEU A 589 -11.25 25.84 -11.69
CA LEU A 589 -11.84 26.79 -10.73
C LEU A 589 -10.79 27.73 -10.13
N ILE A 590 -9.66 27.20 -9.65
CA ILE A 590 -8.56 28.01 -9.08
C ILE A 590 -8.00 29.01 -10.11
N ASN A 591 -7.77 28.57 -11.35
CA ASN A 591 -7.11 29.41 -12.37
C ASN A 591 -8.00 30.51 -12.95
N ASN A 592 -9.33 30.30 -12.98
CA ASN A 592 -10.23 31.15 -13.76
C ASN A 592 -11.25 31.93 -12.92
N LEU A 593 -11.43 31.59 -11.64
CA LEU A 593 -12.22 32.39 -10.72
C LEU A 593 -11.43 33.62 -10.23
N GLN A 594 -10.89 34.39 -11.17
CA GLN A 594 -10.20 35.65 -10.90
C GLN A 594 -11.16 36.86 -10.96
N SER A 595 -10.68 38.00 -10.47
CA SER A 595 -11.47 39.21 -10.14
C SER A 595 -12.45 39.72 -11.21
N LYS A 596 -12.19 39.46 -12.50
CA LYS A 596 -13.04 39.94 -13.61
C LYS A 596 -14.43 39.29 -13.69
N GLY A 597 -14.66 38.14 -13.03
CA GLY A 597 -15.94 37.43 -13.02
C GLY A 597 -16.75 37.55 -11.71
N LEU A 598 -16.20 38.19 -10.67
CA LEU A 598 -16.77 38.19 -9.31
C LEU A 598 -18.20 38.76 -9.27
N HIS A 599 -18.43 39.90 -9.93
CA HIS A 599 -19.75 40.53 -9.97
C HIS A 599 -20.80 39.62 -10.62
N PHE A 600 -20.42 38.86 -11.66
CA PHE A 600 -21.34 37.94 -12.31
C PHE A 600 -21.63 36.73 -11.42
N LEU A 601 -20.62 36.15 -10.78
CA LEU A 601 -20.81 35.05 -9.82
C LEU A 601 -21.66 35.45 -8.63
N TYR A 602 -21.50 36.68 -8.12
CA TYR A 602 -22.36 37.25 -7.09
C TYR A 602 -23.81 37.33 -7.56
N LYS A 603 -24.05 37.80 -8.79
CA LYS A 603 -25.40 37.80 -9.40
C LYS A 603 -25.97 36.39 -9.49
N LEU A 604 -25.18 35.41 -9.94
CA LEU A 604 -25.60 34.02 -10.06
C LEU A 604 -25.92 33.39 -8.68
N ALA A 605 -25.09 33.65 -7.68
CA ALA A 605 -25.35 33.23 -6.30
C ALA A 605 -26.65 33.82 -5.76
N SER A 606 -26.89 35.12 -6.00
CA SER A 606 -28.15 35.79 -5.61
C SER A 606 -29.38 35.22 -6.32
N ILE A 607 -29.27 34.87 -7.60
CA ILE A 607 -30.34 34.19 -8.34
C ILE A 607 -30.63 32.83 -7.71
N TYR A 608 -29.59 32.04 -7.42
CA TYR A 608 -29.76 30.72 -6.82
C TYR A 608 -30.40 30.82 -5.44
N GLU A 609 -29.97 31.75 -4.59
CA GLU A 609 -30.52 31.97 -3.24
C GLU A 609 -31.99 32.39 -3.27
N LYS A 610 -32.38 33.23 -4.25
CA LYS A 610 -33.77 33.69 -4.38
C LYS A 610 -34.70 32.63 -4.95
N THR A 611 -34.20 31.78 -5.85
CA THR A 611 -35.06 30.90 -6.66
C THR A 611 -34.97 29.42 -6.28
N GLY A 612 -33.88 29.00 -5.63
CA GLY A 612 -33.57 27.59 -5.41
C GLY A 612 -33.39 26.76 -6.69
N SER A 613 -33.29 27.42 -7.86
CA SER A 613 -33.37 26.79 -9.18
C SER A 613 -32.04 26.87 -9.91
N GLU A 614 -31.41 25.72 -10.16
CA GLU A 614 -30.25 25.63 -11.04
C GLU A 614 -30.57 26.08 -12.47
N ILE A 615 -31.78 25.80 -12.96
CA ILE A 615 -32.21 26.17 -14.30
C ILE A 615 -32.14 27.69 -14.49
N SER A 616 -32.57 28.46 -13.48
CA SER A 616 -32.51 29.93 -13.51
C SER A 616 -31.07 30.43 -13.61
N VAL A 617 -30.13 29.77 -12.92
CA VAL A 617 -28.69 30.07 -12.99
C VAL A 617 -28.14 29.74 -14.39
N ILE A 618 -28.51 28.58 -14.94
CA ILE A 618 -28.07 28.14 -16.27
C ILE A 618 -28.55 29.11 -17.35
N VAL A 619 -29.82 29.54 -17.30
CA VAL A 619 -30.37 30.51 -18.26
C VAL A 619 -29.56 31.81 -18.23
N GLU A 620 -29.27 32.35 -17.05
CA GLU A 620 -28.47 33.58 -16.94
C GLU A 620 -27.03 33.39 -17.47
N ILE A 621 -26.39 32.24 -17.22
CA ILE A 621 -25.07 31.91 -17.78
C ILE A 621 -25.15 31.89 -19.32
N MET A 622 -26.17 31.26 -19.90
CA MET A 622 -26.34 31.16 -21.35
C MET A 622 -26.65 32.51 -22.02
N ASP A 623 -27.40 33.38 -21.34
CA ASP A 623 -27.73 34.73 -21.81
C ASP A 623 -26.49 35.63 -21.84
N LYS A 624 -25.57 35.46 -20.87
CA LYS A 624 -24.34 36.25 -20.76
C LYS A 624 -23.11 35.58 -21.36
N ARG A 625 -23.26 34.45 -22.08
CA ARG A 625 -22.15 33.62 -22.58
C ARG A 625 -21.04 34.39 -23.31
N LYS A 626 -21.40 35.37 -24.16
CA LYS A 626 -20.41 36.16 -24.92
C LYS A 626 -19.60 37.10 -24.04
N SER A 627 -20.22 37.66 -23.00
CA SER A 627 -19.62 38.64 -22.08
C SER A 627 -18.94 37.99 -20.87
N GLN A 628 -19.26 36.73 -20.58
CA GLN A 628 -18.80 35.98 -19.41
C GLN A 628 -18.31 34.60 -19.87
N GLN A 629 -17.40 34.60 -20.85
CA GLN A 629 -16.98 33.40 -21.55
C GLN A 629 -16.34 32.39 -20.59
N ASP A 630 -15.55 32.83 -19.62
CA ASP A 630 -14.91 31.95 -18.64
C ASP A 630 -15.95 31.14 -17.83
N ILE A 631 -16.99 31.81 -17.33
CA ILE A 631 -18.05 31.16 -16.54
C ILE A 631 -18.96 30.32 -17.42
N SER A 632 -19.19 30.73 -18.68
CA SER A 632 -19.90 29.90 -19.65
C SER A 632 -19.10 28.65 -20.04
N ASP A 633 -17.78 28.74 -20.12
CA ASP A 633 -16.88 27.64 -20.48
C ASP A 633 -16.81 26.57 -19.37
N LEU A 634 -16.87 26.98 -18.10
CA LEU A 634 -17.02 26.07 -16.95
C LEU A 634 -18.17 25.09 -17.15
N TYR A 635 -19.34 25.64 -17.46
CA TYR A 635 -20.56 24.86 -17.61
C TYR A 635 -20.59 24.11 -18.94
N SER A 636 -20.33 24.80 -20.06
CA SER A 636 -20.55 24.23 -21.40
C SER A 636 -19.41 23.33 -21.90
N LYS A 637 -18.15 23.65 -21.59
CA LYS A 637 -16.97 22.90 -22.06
C LYS A 637 -16.48 21.90 -21.03
N ILE A 638 -16.34 22.33 -19.78
CA ILE A 638 -15.81 21.48 -18.69
C ILE A 638 -16.93 20.65 -18.03
N LYS A 639 -18.21 21.01 -18.26
CA LYS A 639 -19.39 20.34 -17.71
C LYS A 639 -19.46 20.39 -16.18
N ILE A 640 -18.94 21.46 -15.57
CA ILE A 640 -19.06 21.69 -14.13
C ILE A 640 -20.49 22.18 -13.83
N PRO A 641 -21.23 21.52 -12.93
CA PRO A 641 -22.54 22.00 -12.49
C PRO A 641 -22.43 23.41 -11.89
N PRO A 642 -23.37 24.33 -12.18
CA PRO A 642 -23.33 25.69 -11.63
C PRO A 642 -23.26 25.71 -10.11
N GLU A 643 -23.93 24.78 -9.43
CA GLU A 643 -23.85 24.65 -7.97
C GLU A 643 -22.41 24.50 -7.48
N LYS A 644 -21.60 23.63 -8.10
CA LYS A 644 -20.20 23.44 -7.73
C LYS A 644 -19.35 24.70 -7.90
N ILE A 645 -19.62 25.46 -8.97
CA ILE A 645 -18.95 26.74 -9.26
C ILE A 645 -19.27 27.74 -8.14
N LEU A 646 -20.55 27.89 -7.82
CA LEU A 646 -21.01 28.82 -6.78
C LEU A 646 -20.52 28.42 -5.38
N ASN A 647 -20.53 27.13 -5.07
CA ASN A 647 -20.02 26.60 -3.81
C ASN A 647 -18.53 26.87 -3.65
N PHE A 648 -17.72 26.65 -4.69
CA PHE A 648 -16.29 26.97 -4.65
C PHE A 648 -16.05 28.48 -4.57
N TYR A 649 -16.79 29.28 -5.33
CA TYR A 649 -16.73 30.75 -5.24
C TYR A 649 -17.02 31.26 -3.82
N ARG A 650 -18.05 30.70 -3.16
CA ARG A 650 -18.44 31.07 -1.78
C ARG A 650 -17.33 30.88 -0.75
N ILE A 651 -16.54 29.80 -0.89
CA ILE A 651 -15.47 29.49 0.07
C ILE A 651 -14.16 30.22 -0.23
N THR A 652 -13.97 30.69 -1.47
CA THR A 652 -12.71 31.33 -1.87
C THR A 652 -12.77 32.85 -1.94
N GLU A 653 -13.94 33.45 -2.17
CA GLU A 653 -14.05 34.89 -2.48
C GLU A 653 -15.09 35.64 -1.61
N VAL A 654 -16.21 35.01 -1.27
CA VAL A 654 -17.42 35.71 -0.79
C VAL A 654 -17.31 36.24 0.64
N GLU A 655 -16.52 35.61 1.51
CA GLU A 655 -16.42 36.05 2.92
C GLU A 655 -15.42 37.19 3.18
N ASN A 656 -14.76 37.72 2.14
CA ASN A 656 -13.96 38.94 2.28
C ASN A 656 -14.79 40.23 2.25
N GLU A 657 -16.06 40.20 1.78
CA GLU A 657 -16.90 41.41 1.63
C GLU A 657 -18.20 41.42 2.45
N LEU A 658 -18.80 40.27 2.78
CA LEU A 658 -20.14 40.21 3.38
C LEU A 658 -20.24 40.48 4.90
N TYR A 659 -19.13 40.73 5.59
CA TYR A 659 -19.11 41.10 7.02
C TYR A 659 -18.35 42.40 7.32
N LYS A 660 -18.09 43.23 6.30
CA LYS A 660 -17.46 44.56 6.46
C LYS A 660 -18.44 45.75 6.38
N THR A 661 -19.75 45.50 6.36
CA THR A 661 -20.78 46.56 6.41
C THR A 661 -21.66 46.44 7.64
#